data_AF-A0A7K3RSL0-F1
#
_entry.id   AF-A0A7K3RSL0-F1
#
_cell.length_a   1.000
_cell.length_b   1.000
_cell.length_c   1.000
_cell.angle_alpha   90.00
_cell.angle_beta   90.00
_cell.angle_gamma   90.00
#
_symmetry.space_group_name_H-M   'P 1'
#
loop_
_entity.id
_entity.type
_entity.pdbx_description
1 polymer ?
#
loop_
_entity_poly.entity_id
_entity_poly.type
_entity_poly.pdbx_seq_one_letter_code
_entity_poly.pdbx_strand_id
1 'polypeptide(L)'
;RPVGPAPVPAPAATASTPSRRADFSLYFFGDYPQEGSGPQEGRYELLMEAARFADEHGFEALWMPERHFNSFGGLFPNPAVLAAALARETRRIRLNAGSVVMPLHDPIRVAEEWSMADNLSGGRVGLGVASGWNADDFVFFPERFGQHKEEMYDRLEEVKRLWRGEALRRTTGDGERDIRLFPRPVQAMPPLYTAVVSNPESYERAAEHDLGIVTNLMTQDVDQLRENIARYRRARSRHGLDPDAGRVAVLLHTYLGADHESARADAFEPMARYMRASLALFSGVTNSLGLSADLKALSEDDLDVVFRRAYSRYCDQRALIGDVDSTLPVAQAVADAGADEIVALVDFGVGAEQLRAGLPRLDALRRRHRERRPAATPQDAPLSSGQERIWFLERLLPGRTAYNEVKAIRLHGPLDTGALHGAVRRLVDRHAGLRTVFRAAGDSAVQVVRDTLEPDFVVVDGVPGAGRTVRDVLTEESDRRYDLENGPLFTTRVVRTGDDEHVLVMAFHHIVVDAASATILCRDLSALYRSELDGTGAGLPEPDWSYADYAREQREAADGPRARQDLAHWLRVLDGDLPVLDLPTDRPRPAVMSSRGRAVFHTLDAGLGDRLRRLGRDRRATVFMTLVAGWAAMLHRVTGQDDIIIGVPVSDRPRRADELVGFFVNTVALRVDLTGDPGFTTLLDRVRAVALDAYDHAETPFEDVVRALAPPRSTDRTPVFQVFTEFQSDEPFRLDLPGVRAVPMEAGPDKALTDLTVYFTDRPEGIRCHLEYNTDLFDPGTVDRFFEVFQDLLTAAADGPGTPLSLLSREPAEGDEVPESWGNGPRRPVPDTTVHDRFVQQAAAHPGRTAVLDGDTAVTYAELDEHSRRLAAALTPLAAAG
;
A
#
# COMPACT_ATOMS: atom_id res chain seq x y z
N ARG A 1 57.35 42.55 -34.58
CA ARG A 1 56.57 42.46 -33.32
C ARG A 1 55.93 41.08 -33.30
N PRO A 2 56.14 40.26 -32.26
CA PRO A 2 55.87 38.82 -32.30
C PRO A 2 54.39 38.50 -32.12
N VAL A 3 53.99 37.38 -32.70
CA VAL A 3 52.68 36.73 -32.61
C VAL A 3 52.53 36.16 -31.20
N GLY A 4 51.44 36.52 -30.50
CA GLY A 4 51.11 35.98 -29.17
C GLY A 4 50.64 34.52 -29.22
N PRO A 5 50.79 33.74 -28.14
CA PRO A 5 50.46 32.32 -28.14
C PRO A 5 48.94 32.10 -28.14
N ALA A 6 48.50 31.08 -28.88
CA ALA A 6 47.12 30.60 -28.91
C ALA A 6 46.70 30.03 -27.54
N PRO A 7 45.42 30.16 -27.14
CA PRO A 7 44.94 29.64 -25.87
C PRO A 7 44.94 28.10 -25.88
N VAL A 8 45.47 27.52 -24.81
CA VAL A 8 45.46 26.08 -24.54
C VAL A 8 44.00 25.64 -24.31
N PRO A 9 43.50 24.58 -24.97
CA PRO A 9 42.16 24.08 -24.71
C PRO A 9 42.08 23.52 -23.29
N ALA A 10 41.04 23.92 -22.55
CA ALA A 10 40.72 23.36 -21.24
C ALA A 10 40.59 21.83 -21.33
N PRO A 11 41.06 21.07 -20.34
CA PRO A 11 40.89 19.63 -20.34
C PRO A 11 39.40 19.32 -20.36
N ALA A 12 39.00 18.51 -21.34
CA ALA A 12 37.65 17.99 -21.48
C ALA A 12 37.18 17.44 -20.13
N ALA A 13 35.97 17.84 -19.72
CA ALA A 13 35.27 17.23 -18.60
C ALA A 13 35.36 15.71 -18.77
N THR A 14 36.03 15.06 -17.82
CA THR A 14 36.16 13.61 -17.75
C THR A 14 34.78 13.01 -17.86
N ALA A 15 34.60 12.14 -18.85
CA ALA A 15 33.39 11.37 -19.07
C ALA A 15 32.87 10.82 -17.74
N SER A 16 31.57 11.01 -17.50
CA SER A 16 30.85 10.39 -16.39
C SER A 16 31.14 8.89 -16.38
N THR A 17 31.84 8.43 -15.34
CA THR A 17 32.06 7.01 -15.09
C THR A 17 30.69 6.33 -15.04
N PRO A 18 30.47 5.19 -15.73
CA PRO A 18 29.19 4.50 -15.67
C PRO A 18 28.86 4.16 -14.21
N SER A 19 27.59 4.32 -13.81
CA SER A 19 27.09 3.98 -12.48
C SER A 19 27.58 2.58 -12.09
N ARG A 20 28.44 2.50 -11.08
CA ARG A 20 28.91 1.22 -10.54
C ARG A 20 27.69 0.48 -9.99
N ARG A 21 27.46 -0.75 -10.47
CA ARG A 21 26.42 -1.62 -9.92
C ARG A 21 26.86 -2.10 -8.55
N ALA A 22 25.91 -2.29 -7.64
CA ALA A 22 26.19 -2.86 -6.34
C ALA A 22 26.81 -4.25 -6.49
N ASP A 23 27.96 -4.47 -5.85
CA ASP A 23 28.59 -5.78 -5.78
C ASP A 23 28.20 -6.52 -4.51
N PHE A 24 28.50 -7.83 -4.43
CA PHE A 24 28.13 -8.66 -3.29
C PHE A 24 29.34 -9.04 -2.46
N SER A 25 29.15 -9.06 -1.15
CA SER A 25 30.13 -9.43 -0.14
C SER A 25 29.52 -10.35 0.91
N LEU A 26 30.36 -10.95 1.75
CA LEU A 26 29.94 -11.83 2.84
C LEU A 26 30.25 -11.18 4.19
N TYR A 27 29.39 -11.38 5.20
CA TYR A 27 29.64 -10.93 6.57
C TYR A 27 29.36 -12.00 7.61
N PHE A 28 30.34 -12.29 8.46
CA PHE A 28 30.16 -13.29 9.52
C PHE A 28 29.85 -12.64 10.85
N PHE A 29 28.59 -12.31 11.08
CA PHE A 29 28.14 -11.70 12.33
C PHE A 29 26.86 -12.35 12.78
N GLY A 30 26.86 -12.89 14.00
CA GLY A 30 25.75 -13.62 14.58
C GLY A 30 25.93 -13.90 16.07
N ASP A 31 24.89 -14.50 16.64
CA ASP A 31 24.86 -14.97 18.03
C ASP A 31 25.41 -16.40 18.10
N TYR A 32 26.60 -16.55 18.68
CA TYR A 32 27.30 -17.82 18.82
C TYR A 32 27.26 -18.26 20.29
N PRO A 33 26.45 -19.28 20.66
CA PRO A 33 26.31 -19.70 22.05
C PRO A 33 27.66 -20.07 22.69
N GLN A 34 27.92 -19.57 23.90
CA GLN A 34 29.22 -19.72 24.57
C GLN A 34 29.49 -21.16 25.09
N GLU A 35 28.46 -22.01 25.29
CA GLU A 35 28.64 -23.38 25.80
C GLU A 35 27.63 -24.40 25.20
N GLY A 36 28.13 -25.59 24.79
CA GLY A 36 27.32 -26.78 24.50
C GLY A 36 27.89 -27.75 23.44
N SER A 37 28.66 -28.77 23.88
CA SER A 37 28.83 -30.11 23.26
C SER A 37 29.04 -30.26 21.73
N GLY A 38 29.68 -29.32 21.05
CA GLY A 38 30.18 -29.49 19.67
C GLY A 38 31.68 -29.82 19.62
N PRO A 39 32.19 -30.48 18.55
CA PRO A 39 33.63 -30.74 18.41
C PRO A 39 34.44 -29.43 18.50
N GLN A 40 35.58 -29.46 19.20
CA GLN A 40 36.54 -28.34 19.22
C GLN A 40 37.19 -28.09 17.85
N GLU A 41 37.20 -29.12 16.98
CA GLU A 41 37.69 -29.05 15.60
C GLU A 41 36.65 -28.41 14.68
N GLY A 42 37.08 -27.53 13.77
CA GLY A 42 36.20 -26.98 12.72
C GLY A 42 35.49 -25.65 13.01
N ARG A 43 35.72 -24.99 14.17
CA ARG A 43 35.03 -23.71 14.52
C ARG A 43 35.15 -22.58 13.50
N TYR A 44 36.25 -22.54 12.75
CA TYR A 44 36.49 -21.56 11.69
C TYR A 44 36.42 -22.17 10.29
N GLU A 45 36.04 -23.45 10.15
CA GLU A 45 36.08 -24.15 8.86
C GLU A 45 35.08 -23.57 7.87
N LEU A 46 33.84 -23.30 8.30
CA LEU A 46 32.84 -22.62 7.48
C LEU A 46 33.36 -21.26 6.96
N LEU A 47 34.00 -20.49 7.84
CA LEU A 47 34.59 -19.20 7.49
C LEU A 47 35.66 -19.35 6.40
N MET A 48 36.59 -20.30 6.58
CA MET A 48 37.67 -20.54 5.63
C MET A 48 37.13 -21.02 4.27
N GLU A 49 36.14 -21.90 4.27
CA GLU A 49 35.49 -22.39 3.04
C GLU A 49 34.72 -21.30 2.32
N ALA A 50 33.91 -20.53 3.04
CA ALA A 50 33.15 -19.43 2.48
C ALA A 50 34.08 -18.31 1.96
N ALA A 51 35.21 -18.05 2.62
CA ALA A 51 36.22 -17.11 2.13
C ALA A 51 36.88 -17.60 0.82
N ARG A 52 37.26 -18.89 0.73
CA ARG A 52 37.77 -19.48 -0.53
C ARG A 52 36.73 -19.44 -1.63
N PHE A 53 35.49 -19.81 -1.33
CA PHE A 53 34.38 -19.75 -2.27
C PHE A 53 34.17 -18.33 -2.80
N ALA A 54 34.10 -17.34 -1.90
CA ALA A 54 33.90 -15.94 -2.24
C ALA A 54 35.06 -15.40 -3.11
N ASP A 55 36.30 -15.76 -2.77
CA ASP A 55 37.50 -15.43 -3.53
C ASP A 55 37.48 -16.01 -4.95
N GLU A 56 37.06 -17.28 -5.10
CA GLU A 56 36.98 -17.99 -6.39
C GLU A 56 35.86 -17.45 -7.28
N HIS A 57 34.72 -17.09 -6.70
CA HIS A 57 33.54 -16.64 -7.42
C HIS A 57 33.53 -15.12 -7.63
N GLY A 58 34.45 -14.37 -7.02
CA GLY A 58 34.66 -12.94 -7.30
C GLY A 58 33.70 -12.02 -6.55
N PHE A 59 33.35 -12.39 -5.32
CA PHE A 59 32.73 -11.48 -4.36
C PHE A 59 33.72 -10.34 -4.02
N GLU A 60 33.18 -9.18 -3.64
CA GLU A 60 33.97 -7.96 -3.45
C GLU A 60 34.79 -8.02 -2.16
N ALA A 61 34.15 -8.34 -1.04
CA ALA A 61 34.78 -8.37 0.27
C ALA A 61 34.25 -9.47 1.20
N LEU A 62 35.10 -9.80 2.17
CA LEU A 62 34.74 -10.53 3.37
C LEU A 62 34.77 -9.55 4.54
N TRP A 63 33.67 -9.43 5.25
CA TRP A 63 33.54 -8.60 6.44
C TRP A 63 33.60 -9.47 7.70
N MET A 64 34.31 -9.01 8.72
CA MET A 64 34.50 -9.74 9.99
C MET A 64 34.28 -8.81 11.18
N PRO A 65 33.37 -9.12 12.10
CA PRO A 65 33.10 -8.27 13.25
C PRO A 65 34.27 -8.27 14.23
N GLU A 66 34.23 -7.34 15.19
CA GLU A 66 35.15 -7.34 16.31
C GLU A 66 34.48 -7.87 17.58
N ARG A 67 35.33 -8.23 18.54
CA ARG A 67 35.03 -8.74 19.88
C ARG A 67 33.90 -7.98 20.59
N HIS A 68 32.94 -8.76 21.11
CA HIS A 68 32.19 -8.43 22.32
C HIS A 68 32.44 -9.50 23.39
N PHE A 69 32.32 -9.19 24.68
CA PHE A 69 32.47 -10.18 25.76
C PHE A 69 31.23 -11.05 26.00
N ASN A 70 30.28 -11.05 25.06
CA ASN A 70 29.06 -11.85 25.07
C ASN A 70 29.01 -12.75 23.82
N SER A 71 27.86 -13.40 23.58
CA SER A 71 27.70 -14.38 22.49
C SER A 71 27.65 -13.75 21.09
N PHE A 72 27.36 -12.45 20.97
CA PHE A 72 27.42 -11.72 19.70
C PHE A 72 28.87 -11.46 19.29
N GLY A 73 29.33 -12.10 18.23
CA GLY A 73 30.71 -11.92 17.75
C GLY A 73 31.80 -12.52 18.66
N GLY A 74 31.43 -13.30 19.68
CA GLY A 74 32.37 -13.93 20.63
C GLY A 74 33.37 -14.91 19.98
N LEU A 75 33.07 -15.42 18.78
CA LEU A 75 34.00 -16.23 17.98
C LEU A 75 35.10 -15.42 17.28
N PHE A 76 35.02 -14.07 17.27
CA PHE A 76 35.92 -13.21 16.50
C PHE A 76 36.69 -12.20 17.38
N PRO A 77 37.55 -12.69 18.29
CA PRO A 77 38.15 -11.87 19.35
C PRO A 77 39.18 -10.82 18.86
N ASN A 78 39.69 -10.95 17.64
CA ASN A 78 40.58 -9.97 16.98
C ASN A 78 40.47 -10.12 15.44
N PRO A 79 39.85 -9.15 14.73
CA PRO A 79 39.65 -9.22 13.29
C PRO A 79 40.95 -9.08 12.48
N ALA A 80 41.99 -8.42 13.00
CA ALA A 80 43.28 -8.28 12.30
C ALA A 80 44.04 -9.62 12.20
N VAL A 81 43.99 -10.44 13.27
CA VAL A 81 44.55 -11.80 13.25
C VAL A 81 43.83 -12.67 12.23
N LEU A 82 42.51 -12.57 12.18
CA LEU A 82 41.70 -13.34 11.22
C LEU A 82 41.94 -12.88 9.77
N ALA A 83 42.02 -11.57 9.54
CA ALA A 83 42.39 -10.99 8.26
C ALA A 83 43.78 -11.49 7.80
N ALA A 84 44.77 -11.54 8.70
CA ALA A 84 46.10 -12.04 8.39
C ALA A 84 46.09 -13.54 7.99
N ALA A 85 45.27 -14.37 8.64
CA ALA A 85 45.12 -15.78 8.28
C ALA A 85 44.44 -15.93 6.89
N LEU A 86 43.33 -15.23 6.67
CA LEU A 86 42.58 -15.26 5.41
C LEU A 86 43.37 -14.64 4.25
N ALA A 87 44.25 -13.69 4.52
CA ALA A 87 45.14 -13.09 3.53
C ALA A 87 46.07 -14.12 2.87
N ARG A 88 46.41 -15.22 3.58
CA ARG A 88 47.21 -16.33 3.04
C ARG A 88 46.35 -17.33 2.26
N GLU A 89 45.09 -17.49 2.63
CA GLU A 89 44.15 -18.43 2.00
C GLU A 89 43.47 -17.86 0.75
N THR A 90 43.43 -16.54 0.61
CA THR A 90 42.70 -15.84 -0.48
C THR A 90 43.64 -14.98 -1.32
N ARG A 91 43.29 -14.75 -2.60
CA ARG A 91 44.15 -14.01 -3.55
C ARG A 91 43.59 -12.68 -4.01
N ARG A 92 42.26 -12.53 -4.07
CA ARG A 92 41.57 -11.42 -4.74
C ARG A 92 40.63 -10.67 -3.81
N ILE A 93 39.84 -11.37 -2.99
CA ILE A 93 38.79 -10.78 -2.16
C ILE A 93 39.37 -9.79 -1.14
N ARG A 94 38.64 -8.70 -0.88
CA ARG A 94 39.01 -7.76 0.18
C ARG A 94 38.72 -8.33 1.57
N LEU A 95 39.51 -7.93 2.56
CA LEU A 95 39.37 -8.39 3.94
C LEU A 95 39.06 -7.18 4.83
N ASN A 96 37.78 -6.98 5.10
CA ASN A 96 37.28 -5.81 5.80
C ASN A 96 36.98 -6.12 7.27
N ALA A 97 37.42 -5.25 8.18
CA ALA A 97 36.87 -5.23 9.53
C ALA A 97 35.43 -4.70 9.48
N GLY A 98 34.50 -5.40 10.13
CA GLY A 98 33.11 -5.00 10.33
C GLY A 98 32.98 -3.81 11.27
N SER A 99 33.78 -3.77 12.34
CA SER A 99 33.73 -2.69 13.33
C SER A 99 34.91 -2.73 14.30
N VAL A 100 36.02 -2.04 14.02
CA VAL A 100 37.05 -1.77 15.02
C VAL A 100 36.54 -0.69 15.97
N VAL A 101 36.22 -1.09 17.20
CA VAL A 101 35.68 -0.26 18.27
C VAL A 101 36.79 0.61 18.83
N MET A 102 37.11 1.70 18.12
CA MET A 102 38.28 2.55 18.39
C MET A 102 38.47 2.94 19.86
N PRO A 103 37.43 3.28 20.64
CA PRO A 103 37.60 3.61 22.06
C PRO A 103 38.15 2.46 22.92
N LEU A 104 37.99 1.20 22.51
CA LEU A 104 38.52 0.02 23.22
C LEU A 104 40.01 -0.25 22.96
N HIS A 105 40.65 0.50 22.06
CA HIS A 105 42.01 0.22 21.60
C HIS A 105 42.96 1.42 21.76
N ASP A 106 44.26 1.12 21.73
CA ASP A 106 45.28 2.12 21.45
C ASP A 106 45.45 2.24 19.92
N PRO A 107 45.40 3.45 19.34
CA PRO A 107 45.46 3.64 17.89
C PRO A 107 46.80 3.20 17.29
N ILE A 108 47.89 3.15 18.06
CA ILE A 108 49.17 2.60 17.60
C ILE A 108 49.02 1.10 17.36
N ARG A 109 48.36 0.36 18.26
CA ARG A 109 48.11 -1.08 18.11
C ARG A 109 47.24 -1.37 16.91
N VAL A 110 46.15 -0.61 16.74
CA VAL A 110 45.27 -0.74 15.56
C VAL A 110 46.07 -0.53 14.27
N ALA A 111 46.88 0.54 14.20
CA ALA A 111 47.69 0.82 13.03
C ALA A 111 48.75 -0.27 12.74
N GLU A 112 49.45 -0.77 13.77
CA GLU A 112 50.46 -1.83 13.65
C GLU A 112 49.85 -3.15 13.14
N GLU A 113 48.78 -3.61 13.79
CA GLU A 113 48.13 -4.89 13.47
C GLU A 113 47.57 -4.87 12.04
N TRP A 114 46.87 -3.80 11.67
CA TRP A 114 46.29 -3.68 10.33
C TRP A 114 47.32 -3.37 9.24
N SER A 115 48.43 -2.70 9.55
CA SER A 115 49.56 -2.58 8.62
C SER A 115 50.18 -3.94 8.30
N MET A 116 50.30 -4.81 9.31
CA MET A 116 50.77 -6.17 9.11
C MET A 116 49.80 -6.98 8.23
N ALA A 117 48.49 -6.90 8.51
CA ALA A 117 47.47 -7.55 7.68
C ALA A 117 47.45 -7.01 6.24
N ASP A 118 47.65 -5.71 6.06
CA ASP A 118 47.76 -5.07 4.74
C ASP A 118 48.95 -5.61 3.94
N ASN A 119 50.12 -5.72 4.58
CA ASN A 119 51.31 -6.33 3.99
C ASN A 119 51.12 -7.82 3.66
N LEU A 120 50.47 -8.58 4.54
CA LEU A 120 50.21 -10.00 4.30
C LEU A 120 49.22 -10.25 3.17
N SER A 121 48.23 -9.36 3.02
CA SER A 121 47.20 -9.44 1.97
C SER A 121 47.63 -8.84 0.64
N GLY A 122 48.69 -8.02 0.62
CA GLY A 122 49.13 -7.29 -0.57
C GLY A 122 48.25 -6.10 -0.91
N GLY A 123 47.71 -5.41 0.11
CA GLY A 123 46.93 -4.19 -0.11
C GLY A 123 45.41 -4.38 -0.17
N ARG A 124 44.86 -5.45 0.44
CA ARG A 124 43.44 -5.83 0.31
C ARG A 124 42.60 -5.58 1.56
N VAL A 125 43.15 -4.95 2.60
CA VAL A 125 42.39 -4.73 3.84
C VAL A 125 41.48 -3.50 3.75
N GLY A 126 40.36 -3.53 4.47
CA GLY A 126 39.50 -2.39 4.75
C GLY A 126 39.20 -2.31 6.25
N LEU A 127 38.93 -1.11 6.76
CA LEU A 127 38.69 -0.88 8.18
C LEU A 127 37.32 -0.22 8.40
N GLY A 128 36.33 -1.01 8.83
CA GLY A 128 35.16 -0.46 9.50
C GLY A 128 35.52 -0.08 10.94
N VAL A 129 35.07 1.08 11.42
CA VAL A 129 35.27 1.55 12.78
C VAL A 129 33.95 1.86 13.47
N ALA A 130 33.91 1.69 14.78
CA ALA A 130 32.74 1.93 15.61
C ALA A 130 33.10 2.63 16.94
N SER A 131 32.11 3.29 17.54
CA SER A 131 32.28 3.93 18.84
C SER A 131 32.10 2.96 20.00
N GLY A 132 31.47 1.81 19.76
CA GLY A 132 31.00 0.92 20.82
C GLY A 132 29.65 1.39 21.35
N TRP A 133 28.81 0.44 21.75
CA TRP A 133 27.46 0.69 22.26
C TRP A 133 27.23 0.01 23.62
N ASN A 134 28.00 -1.03 23.94
CA ASN A 134 27.88 -1.79 25.18
C ASN A 134 28.90 -1.31 26.21
N ALA A 135 28.43 -0.90 27.39
CA ALA A 135 29.30 -0.45 28.48
C ALA A 135 30.21 -1.58 29.00
N ASP A 136 29.74 -2.82 28.97
CA ASP A 136 30.46 -3.97 29.50
C ASP A 136 31.72 -4.33 28.68
N ASP A 137 31.83 -3.82 27.45
CA ASP A 137 33.02 -4.01 26.64
C ASP A 137 34.18 -3.06 27.03
N PHE A 138 33.90 -1.99 27.78
CA PHE A 138 34.87 -0.96 28.18
C PHE A 138 35.66 -1.36 29.43
N VAL A 139 36.22 -2.57 29.43
CA VAL A 139 36.93 -3.13 30.60
C VAL A 139 38.33 -2.55 30.77
N PHE A 140 39.02 -2.25 29.66
CA PHE A 140 40.38 -1.71 29.68
C PHE A 140 40.42 -0.18 29.79
N PHE A 141 39.38 0.50 29.30
CA PHE A 141 39.27 1.96 29.25
C PHE A 141 37.86 2.44 29.64
N PRO A 142 37.39 2.12 30.87
CA PRO A 142 36.02 2.40 31.30
C PRO A 142 35.65 3.88 31.24
N GLU A 143 36.61 4.78 31.45
CA GLU A 143 36.44 6.22 31.41
C GLU A 143 35.99 6.74 30.04
N ARG A 144 36.22 5.98 28.96
CA ARG A 144 35.91 6.41 27.59
C ARG A 144 34.45 6.23 27.22
N PHE A 145 33.66 5.44 27.96
CA PHE A 145 32.25 5.19 27.59
C PHE A 145 31.40 6.48 27.57
N GLY A 146 31.68 7.46 28.44
CA GLY A 146 30.92 8.71 28.42
C GLY A 146 31.12 9.59 27.17
N GLN A 147 32.23 9.39 26.44
CA GLN A 147 32.68 10.21 25.31
C GLN A 147 33.04 9.33 24.09
N HIS A 148 32.55 8.09 24.05
CA HIS A 148 33.03 7.07 23.12
C HIS A 148 32.76 7.43 21.66
N LYS A 149 31.76 8.27 21.37
CA LYS A 149 31.41 8.72 20.02
C LYS A 149 32.42 9.73 19.48
N GLU A 150 32.80 10.73 20.28
CA GLU A 150 33.84 11.69 19.93
C GLU A 150 35.21 11.00 19.87
N GLU A 151 35.54 10.20 20.89
CA GLU A 151 36.83 9.47 20.98
C GLU A 151 37.08 8.57 19.75
N MET A 152 36.03 7.97 19.16
CA MET A 152 36.19 7.17 17.95
C MET A 152 36.88 7.95 16.82
N TYR A 153 36.43 9.18 16.56
CA TYR A 153 36.96 9.99 15.46
C TYR A 153 38.35 10.54 15.78
N ASP A 154 38.59 10.96 17.03
CA ASP A 154 39.90 11.47 17.46
C ASP A 154 40.98 10.38 17.34
N ARG A 155 40.67 9.16 17.80
CA ARG A 155 41.58 8.01 17.69
C ARG A 155 41.77 7.56 16.25
N LEU A 156 40.72 7.60 15.43
CA LEU A 156 40.82 7.28 14.01
C LEU A 156 41.77 8.24 13.29
N GLU A 157 41.78 9.52 13.62
CA GLU A 157 42.73 10.45 13.02
C GLU A 157 44.18 10.12 13.41
N GLU A 158 44.44 9.67 14.64
CA GLU A 158 45.76 9.16 15.03
C GLU A 158 46.18 7.93 14.20
N VAL A 159 45.25 6.99 13.93
CA VAL A 159 45.50 5.85 13.02
C VAL A 159 45.81 6.34 11.60
N LYS A 160 45.01 7.26 11.06
CA LYS A 160 45.21 7.82 9.71
C LYS A 160 46.58 8.50 9.58
N ARG A 161 47.01 9.25 10.59
CA ARG A 161 48.35 9.88 10.63
C ARG A 161 49.47 8.86 10.59
N LEU A 162 49.39 7.82 11.44
CA LEU A 162 50.36 6.72 11.45
C LEU A 162 50.39 5.99 10.11
N TRP A 163 49.23 5.76 9.49
CA TRP A 163 49.10 5.12 8.18
C TRP A 163 49.78 5.92 7.06
N ARG A 164 49.64 7.26 7.08
CA ARG A 164 50.35 8.19 6.17
C ARG A 164 51.86 8.27 6.43
N GLY A 165 52.36 7.59 7.47
CA GLY A 165 53.78 7.58 7.84
C GLY A 165 54.21 8.80 8.67
N GLU A 166 53.25 9.59 9.17
CA GLU A 166 53.53 10.68 10.11
C GLU A 166 54.00 10.12 11.46
N ALA A 167 54.73 10.94 12.23
CA ALA A 167 55.12 10.60 13.58
C ALA A 167 54.03 10.98 14.59
N LEU A 168 53.83 10.13 15.60
CA LEU A 168 52.94 10.39 16.72
C LEU A 168 53.76 10.53 18.01
N ARG A 169 53.61 11.66 18.72
CA ARG A 169 54.33 11.94 19.96
C ARG A 169 53.68 11.18 21.13
N ARG A 170 54.48 10.45 21.91
CA ARG A 170 54.03 9.68 23.08
C ARG A 170 55.03 9.71 24.23
N THR A 171 54.50 9.65 25.44
CA THR A 171 55.26 9.45 26.68
C THR A 171 55.82 8.04 26.74
N THR A 172 57.13 7.92 26.90
CA THR A 172 57.89 6.69 27.13
C THR A 172 58.36 6.61 28.59
N GLY A 173 58.96 5.48 28.98
CA GLY A 173 59.49 5.30 30.34
C GLY A 173 60.57 6.30 30.77
N ASP A 174 61.13 7.07 29.83
CA ASP A 174 62.24 8.01 30.03
C ASP A 174 62.01 9.41 29.41
N GLY A 175 60.80 9.71 28.92
CA GLY A 175 60.48 11.03 28.36
C GLY A 175 59.42 10.99 27.27
N GLU A 176 59.61 11.78 26.21
CA GLU A 176 58.69 11.87 25.08
C GLU A 176 59.40 11.47 23.78
N ARG A 177 58.76 10.62 22.98
CA ARG A 177 59.33 10.11 21.72
C ARG A 177 58.33 10.14 20.57
N ASP A 178 58.85 10.34 19.37
CA ASP A 178 58.12 10.23 18.12
C ASP A 178 58.09 8.76 17.67
N ILE A 179 56.89 8.21 17.56
CA ILE A 179 56.64 6.84 17.11
C ILE A 179 56.18 6.87 15.65
N ARG A 180 56.67 5.91 14.84
CA ARG A 180 56.27 5.71 13.45
C ARG A 180 55.93 4.24 13.22
N LEU A 181 55.08 4.01 12.24
CA LEU A 181 54.56 2.69 11.89
C LEU A 181 55.59 1.83 11.12
N PHE A 182 55.81 0.58 11.58
CA PHE A 182 56.64 -0.43 10.91
C PHE A 182 55.99 -1.84 11.02
N PRO A 183 55.85 -2.61 9.91
CA PRO A 183 56.15 -2.23 8.53
C PRO A 183 55.25 -1.08 8.05
N ARG A 184 55.67 -0.40 6.98
CA ARG A 184 54.79 0.57 6.34
C ARG A 184 53.67 -0.16 5.59
N PRO A 185 52.43 0.35 5.60
CA PRO A 185 51.35 -0.22 4.81
C PRO A 185 51.67 -0.23 3.31
N VAL A 186 51.06 -1.18 2.60
CA VAL A 186 51.06 -1.27 1.13
C VAL A 186 50.11 -0.22 0.55
N GLN A 187 48.91 -0.07 1.13
CA GLN A 187 47.93 0.93 0.73
C GLN A 187 48.29 2.32 1.27
N ALA A 188 48.10 3.38 0.48
CA ALA A 188 48.25 4.76 0.95
C ALA A 188 47.23 5.12 2.05
N MET A 189 46.01 4.59 1.91
CA MET A 189 44.97 4.54 2.94
C MET A 189 44.01 3.41 2.55
N PRO A 190 43.63 2.49 3.45
CA PRO A 190 42.60 1.50 3.17
C PRO A 190 41.24 2.20 3.12
N PRO A 191 40.24 1.63 2.44
CA PRO A 191 38.86 2.06 2.60
C PRO A 191 38.46 2.01 4.07
N LEU A 192 37.98 3.15 4.56
CA LEU A 192 37.51 3.31 5.94
C LEU A 192 35.99 3.40 5.93
N TYR A 193 35.37 2.77 6.91
CA TYR A 193 33.91 2.77 7.06
C TYR A 193 33.50 3.07 8.49
N THR A 194 32.27 3.51 8.69
CA THR A 194 31.66 3.53 10.02
C THR A 194 30.25 2.96 9.99
N ALA A 195 29.88 2.29 11.08
CA ALA A 195 28.56 1.71 11.23
C ALA A 195 27.53 2.83 11.52
N VAL A 196 26.49 2.91 10.70
CA VAL A 196 25.40 3.88 10.86
C VAL A 196 24.05 3.15 10.91
N VAL A 197 23.32 3.33 12.00
CA VAL A 197 22.02 2.71 12.24
C VAL A 197 20.93 3.77 12.07
N SER A 198 20.43 3.93 10.84
CA SER A 198 19.30 4.77 10.40
C SER A 198 19.25 6.26 10.79
N ASN A 199 20.13 6.75 11.67
CA ASN A 199 20.19 8.13 12.13
C ASN A 199 20.77 9.06 11.05
N PRO A 200 19.99 10.01 10.49
CA PRO A 200 20.46 10.87 9.41
C PRO A 200 21.69 11.72 9.76
N GLU A 201 21.82 12.18 11.02
CA GLU A 201 22.99 12.95 11.47
C GLU A 201 24.28 12.13 11.42
N SER A 202 24.20 10.83 11.70
CA SER A 202 25.36 9.94 11.65
C SER A 202 25.88 9.75 10.22
N TYR A 203 25.01 9.79 9.21
CA TYR A 203 25.42 9.81 7.80
C TYR A 203 26.19 11.08 7.45
N GLU A 204 25.74 12.24 7.92
CA GLU A 204 26.46 13.51 7.69
C GLU A 204 27.82 13.52 8.38
N ARG A 205 27.91 13.05 9.64
CA ARG A 205 29.20 12.95 10.36
C ARG A 205 30.17 11.97 9.70
N ALA A 206 29.70 10.86 9.15
CA ALA A 206 30.56 9.96 8.39
C ALA A 206 31.16 10.64 7.15
N ALA A 207 30.38 11.49 6.47
CA ALA A 207 30.88 12.28 5.34
C ALA A 207 31.92 13.32 5.79
N GLU A 208 31.72 14.02 6.90
CA GLU A 208 32.68 14.99 7.48
C GLU A 208 34.06 14.37 7.71
N HIS A 209 34.12 13.11 8.13
CA HIS A 209 35.36 12.39 8.45
C HIS A 209 35.91 11.53 7.29
N ASP A 210 35.38 11.68 6.08
CA ASP A 210 35.73 10.90 4.88
C ASP A 210 35.67 9.38 5.10
N LEU A 211 34.55 8.91 5.65
CA LEU A 211 34.28 7.49 5.89
C LEU A 211 33.16 7.00 4.97
N GLY A 212 33.31 5.77 4.48
CA GLY A 212 32.21 4.97 3.94
C GLY A 212 31.19 4.60 5.01
N ILE A 213 30.04 4.10 4.58
CA ILE A 213 28.94 3.70 5.45
C ILE A 213 28.81 2.19 5.45
N VAL A 214 28.60 1.63 6.64
CA VAL A 214 28.10 0.27 6.84
C VAL A 214 26.75 0.39 7.55
N THR A 215 25.67 -0.07 6.91
CA THR A 215 24.30 0.07 7.45
C THR A 215 23.48 -1.19 7.23
N ASN A 216 22.20 -1.21 7.63
CA ASN A 216 21.30 -2.35 7.49
C ASN A 216 19.85 -1.89 7.25
N LEU A 217 18.96 -2.83 6.92
CA LEU A 217 17.51 -2.58 6.78
C LEU A 217 16.70 -2.98 8.03
N MET A 218 17.36 -3.20 9.18
CA MET A 218 16.65 -3.60 10.41
C MET A 218 15.75 -2.51 10.95
N THR A 219 16.22 -1.26 10.90
CA THR A 219 15.55 -0.10 11.52
C THR A 219 15.07 0.93 10.50
N GLN A 220 15.27 0.66 9.21
CA GLN A 220 14.88 1.51 8.09
C GLN A 220 14.44 0.62 6.91
N ASP A 221 13.51 1.10 6.09
CA ASP A 221 13.20 0.47 4.80
C ASP A 221 14.11 1.02 3.69
N VAL A 222 13.90 0.51 2.47
CA VAL A 222 14.70 0.86 1.29
C VAL A 222 14.52 2.34 0.89
N ASP A 223 13.35 2.91 1.11
CA ASP A 223 13.08 4.33 0.79
C ASP A 223 13.84 5.24 1.75
N GLN A 224 13.78 4.93 3.05
CA GLN A 224 14.56 5.66 4.06
C GLN A 224 16.07 5.49 3.84
N LEU A 225 16.51 4.29 3.42
CA LEU A 225 17.89 4.05 3.01
C LEU A 225 18.28 4.96 1.83
N ARG A 226 17.46 5.06 0.79
CA ARG A 226 17.69 5.92 -0.38
C ARG A 226 17.85 7.38 0.03
N GLU A 227 16.98 7.88 0.90
CA GLU A 227 17.07 9.26 1.40
C GLU A 227 18.37 9.50 2.19
N ASN A 228 18.72 8.56 3.07
CA ASN A 228 19.92 8.62 3.88
C ASN A 228 21.20 8.57 3.05
N ILE A 229 21.25 7.72 2.01
CA ILE A 229 22.36 7.67 1.05
C ILE A 229 22.46 9.00 0.30
N ALA A 230 21.35 9.53 -0.21
CA ALA A 230 21.35 10.81 -0.92
C ALA A 230 21.84 11.96 -0.01
N ARG A 231 21.46 11.94 1.26
CA ARG A 231 21.94 12.88 2.28
C ARG A 231 23.45 12.77 2.50
N TYR A 232 23.96 11.56 2.65
CA TYR A 232 25.39 11.28 2.77
C TYR A 232 26.19 11.80 1.56
N ARG A 233 25.75 11.50 0.33
CA ARG A 233 26.42 11.96 -0.90
C ARG A 233 26.43 13.50 -1.01
N ARG A 234 25.32 14.16 -0.66
CA ARG A 234 25.24 15.63 -0.57
C ARG A 234 26.19 16.19 0.49
N ALA A 235 26.27 15.56 1.66
CA ALA A 235 27.18 15.96 2.72
C ALA A 235 28.64 15.88 2.26
N ARG A 236 29.05 14.77 1.62
CA ARG A 236 30.41 14.64 1.04
C ARG A 236 30.75 15.78 0.10
N SER A 237 29.81 16.12 -0.80
CA SER A 237 29.99 17.23 -1.75
C SER A 237 30.16 18.58 -1.03
N ARG A 238 29.38 18.84 0.04
CA ARG A 238 29.53 20.06 0.86
C ARG A 238 30.91 20.17 1.53
N HIS A 239 31.54 19.03 1.85
CA HIS A 239 32.88 18.96 2.43
C HIS A 239 34.02 18.88 1.39
N GLY A 240 33.72 19.07 0.10
CA GLY A 240 34.72 19.03 -0.97
C GLY A 240 35.27 17.63 -1.27
N LEU A 241 34.57 16.59 -0.81
CA LEU A 241 34.89 15.19 -1.09
C LEU A 241 34.12 14.72 -2.32
N ASP A 242 34.70 13.79 -3.07
CA ASP A 242 34.01 13.10 -4.16
C ASP A 242 32.78 12.35 -3.57
N PRO A 243 31.54 12.67 -4.03
CA PRO A 243 30.34 12.00 -3.54
C PRO A 243 30.40 10.50 -3.77
N ASP A 244 30.99 10.02 -4.86
CA ASP A 244 30.97 8.61 -5.26
C ASP A 244 32.14 7.80 -4.65
N ALA A 245 33.16 8.47 -4.10
CA ALA A 245 34.30 7.80 -3.48
C ALA A 245 33.98 7.12 -2.13
N GLY A 246 32.97 7.62 -1.40
CA GLY A 246 32.58 7.08 -0.11
C GLY A 246 31.62 5.90 -0.25
N ARG A 247 32.08 4.67 -0.07
CA ARG A 247 31.22 3.49 -0.34
C ARG A 247 30.15 3.26 0.71
N VAL A 248 28.96 2.82 0.29
CA VAL A 248 27.85 2.42 1.15
C VAL A 248 27.63 0.90 1.04
N ALA A 249 27.89 0.21 2.13
CA ALA A 249 27.68 -1.23 2.30
C ALA A 249 26.42 -1.49 3.15
N VAL A 250 25.51 -2.32 2.63
CA VAL A 250 24.21 -2.62 3.27
C VAL A 250 24.16 -4.09 3.67
N LEU A 251 24.05 -4.34 4.97
CA LEU A 251 23.99 -5.66 5.57
C LEU A 251 22.58 -6.22 5.52
N LEU A 252 22.44 -7.41 4.95
CA LEU A 252 21.15 -8.10 4.84
C LEU A 252 21.23 -9.51 5.45
N HIS A 253 20.27 -9.81 6.32
CA HIS A 253 20.03 -11.18 6.79
C HIS A 253 19.76 -12.08 5.59
N THR A 254 20.46 -13.21 5.51
CA THR A 254 20.47 -14.03 4.31
C THR A 254 20.27 -15.49 4.64
N TYR A 255 19.30 -16.14 3.99
CA TYR A 255 19.12 -17.59 3.96
C TYR A 255 18.49 -18.00 2.64
N LEU A 256 19.29 -18.62 1.76
CA LEU A 256 18.85 -19.02 0.42
C LEU A 256 18.65 -20.53 0.36
N GLY A 257 17.40 -20.96 0.24
CA GLY A 257 17.00 -22.35 0.05
C GLY A 257 16.76 -22.72 -1.41
N ALA A 258 16.43 -23.98 -1.66
CA ALA A 258 16.05 -24.45 -3.00
C ALA A 258 14.64 -23.98 -3.42
N ASP A 259 13.78 -23.76 -2.43
CA ASP A 259 12.37 -23.44 -2.56
C ASP A 259 12.03 -22.32 -1.58
N HIS A 260 11.25 -21.34 -2.04
CA HIS A 260 10.90 -20.14 -1.30
C HIS A 260 10.25 -20.44 0.07
N GLU A 261 9.21 -21.27 0.08
CA GLU A 261 8.43 -21.55 1.29
C GLU A 261 9.25 -22.33 2.31
N SER A 262 9.94 -23.36 1.85
CA SER A 262 10.85 -24.16 2.68
C SER A 262 11.96 -23.30 3.28
N ALA A 263 12.53 -22.39 2.48
CA ALA A 263 13.58 -21.49 2.94
C ALA A 263 13.11 -20.56 4.07
N ARG A 264 11.88 -20.03 3.96
CA ARG A 264 11.26 -19.19 4.98
C ARG A 264 10.93 -19.98 6.24
N ALA A 265 10.42 -21.19 6.08
CA ALA A 265 10.10 -22.06 7.21
C ALA A 265 11.37 -22.40 8.02
N ASP A 266 12.44 -22.79 7.34
CA ASP A 266 13.73 -23.15 7.97
C ASP A 266 14.37 -21.95 8.69
N ALA A 267 14.28 -20.76 8.08
CA ALA A 267 14.89 -19.54 8.62
C ALA A 267 14.07 -18.91 9.76
N PHE A 268 12.80 -19.26 9.92
CA PHE A 268 11.91 -18.62 10.88
C PHE A 268 12.41 -18.74 12.32
N GLU A 269 12.68 -19.95 12.81
CA GLU A 269 13.03 -20.18 14.21
C GLU A 269 14.41 -19.58 14.59
N PRO A 270 15.48 -19.77 13.79
CA PRO A 270 16.75 -19.07 14.02
C PRO A 270 16.58 -17.56 14.04
N MET A 271 15.81 -17.01 13.08
CA MET A 271 15.59 -15.57 13.00
C MET A 271 14.80 -15.06 14.21
N ALA A 272 13.74 -15.74 14.62
CA ALA A 272 12.94 -15.35 15.79
C ALA A 272 13.82 -15.28 17.06
N ARG A 273 14.70 -16.27 17.24
CA ARG A 273 15.66 -16.28 18.35
C ARG A 273 16.65 -15.13 18.28
N TYR A 274 17.24 -14.91 17.10
CA TYR A 274 18.17 -13.80 16.87
C TYR A 274 17.51 -12.45 17.14
N MET A 275 16.26 -12.26 16.69
CA MET A 275 15.50 -11.05 16.93
C MET A 275 15.24 -10.84 18.42
N ARG A 276 14.83 -11.89 19.14
CA ARG A 276 14.65 -11.85 20.60
C ARG A 276 15.93 -11.42 21.33
N ALA A 277 17.07 -12.02 20.99
CA ALA A 277 18.36 -11.67 21.56
C ALA A 277 18.79 -10.22 21.21
N SER A 278 18.33 -9.72 20.05
CA SER A 278 18.65 -8.40 19.53
C SER A 278 17.66 -7.30 19.92
N LEU A 279 16.53 -7.60 20.59
CA LEU A 279 15.52 -6.60 21.00
C LEU A 279 16.09 -5.53 21.95
N ALA A 280 17.13 -5.86 22.72
CA ALA A 280 17.85 -4.89 23.56
C ALA A 280 18.74 -3.93 22.74
N LEU A 281 19.24 -4.37 21.58
CA LEU A 281 20.14 -3.61 20.69
C LEU A 281 19.39 -2.58 19.84
N PHE A 282 18.12 -2.84 19.54
CA PHE A 282 17.36 -2.06 18.58
C PHE A 282 16.03 -1.58 19.17
N SER A 283 16.12 -0.60 20.05
CA SER A 283 14.94 0.07 20.66
C SER A 283 13.99 0.74 19.65
N GLY A 284 14.36 0.80 18.36
CA GLY A 284 13.57 1.36 17.27
C GLY A 284 12.88 0.35 16.32
N VAL A 285 12.95 -0.96 16.59
CA VAL A 285 12.34 -1.99 15.70
C VAL A 285 10.81 -1.85 15.60
N THR A 286 10.17 -1.31 16.65
CA THR A 286 8.72 -1.08 16.79
C THR A 286 8.10 -0.38 15.58
N ASN A 287 8.58 0.83 15.26
CA ASN A 287 8.07 1.63 14.13
C ASN A 287 8.38 0.98 12.78
N SER A 288 9.54 0.32 12.67
CA SER A 288 10.01 -0.25 11.41
C SER A 288 9.21 -1.49 10.98
N LEU A 289 8.65 -2.26 11.90
CA LEU A 289 7.79 -3.42 11.59
C LEU A 289 6.29 -3.03 11.42
N GLY A 290 5.97 -1.74 11.49
CA GLY A 290 4.61 -1.22 11.31
C GLY A 290 3.71 -1.34 12.54
N LEU A 291 4.28 -1.38 13.76
CA LEU A 291 3.52 -1.57 15.00
C LEU A 291 3.82 -0.45 16.01
N SER A 292 2.79 0.22 16.52
CA SER A 292 2.92 1.28 17.55
C SER A 292 2.91 0.75 19.00
N ALA A 293 3.36 -0.49 19.23
CA ALA A 293 3.32 -1.13 20.53
C ALA A 293 4.69 -1.10 21.22
N ASP A 294 4.71 -0.92 22.54
CA ASP A 294 5.92 -1.10 23.35
C ASP A 294 6.22 -2.60 23.50
N LEU A 295 7.07 -3.12 22.61
CA LEU A 295 7.44 -4.54 22.57
C LEU A 295 8.11 -5.02 23.87
N LYS A 296 8.64 -4.12 24.71
CA LYS A 296 9.22 -4.48 26.02
C LYS A 296 8.18 -4.86 27.06
N ALA A 297 6.91 -4.53 26.83
CA ALA A 297 5.79 -4.81 27.73
C ALA A 297 4.95 -6.03 27.33
N LEU A 298 5.27 -6.68 26.20
CA LEU A 298 4.55 -7.86 25.70
C LEU A 298 5.08 -9.16 26.33
N SER A 299 4.20 -10.16 26.46
CA SER A 299 4.61 -11.51 26.85
C SER A 299 5.39 -12.20 25.72
N GLU A 300 6.15 -13.26 26.04
CA GLU A 300 6.91 -14.03 25.04
C GLU A 300 5.99 -14.60 23.93
N ASP A 301 4.80 -15.08 24.30
CA ASP A 301 3.80 -15.60 23.35
C ASP A 301 3.26 -14.51 22.42
N ASP A 302 3.04 -13.29 22.92
CA ASP A 302 2.54 -12.15 22.13
C ASP A 302 3.60 -11.67 21.13
N LEU A 303 4.88 -11.69 21.52
CA LEU A 303 6.01 -11.35 20.63
C LEU A 303 6.14 -12.34 19.49
N ASP A 304 5.91 -13.63 19.74
CA ASP A 304 5.93 -14.67 18.71
C ASP A 304 4.80 -14.50 17.69
N VAL A 305 3.59 -14.14 18.14
CA VAL A 305 2.46 -13.85 17.23
C VAL A 305 2.74 -12.60 16.39
N VAL A 306 3.27 -11.55 17.00
CA VAL A 306 3.68 -10.32 16.32
C VAL A 306 4.76 -10.61 15.27
N PHE A 307 5.79 -11.35 15.65
CA PHE A 307 6.89 -11.70 14.75
C PHE A 307 6.39 -12.58 13.59
N ARG A 308 5.55 -13.58 13.85
CA ARG A 308 4.97 -14.44 12.81
C ARG A 308 4.18 -13.66 11.77
N ARG A 309 3.48 -12.59 12.17
CA ARG A 309 2.76 -11.70 11.24
C ARG A 309 3.68 -10.76 10.47
N ALA A 310 4.76 -10.29 11.08
CA ALA A 310 5.69 -9.35 10.46
C ALA A 310 6.79 -10.04 9.63
N TYR A 311 7.03 -11.33 9.86
CA TYR A 311 8.14 -12.09 9.28
C TYR A 311 8.10 -12.13 7.75
N SER A 312 6.95 -12.47 7.15
CA SER A 312 6.81 -12.53 5.69
C SER A 312 7.15 -11.18 5.06
N ARG A 313 6.54 -10.10 5.58
CA ARG A 313 6.80 -8.73 5.09
C ARG A 313 8.27 -8.32 5.25
N TYR A 314 8.91 -8.71 6.36
CA TYR A 314 10.34 -8.47 6.56
C TYR A 314 11.19 -9.20 5.52
N CYS A 315 10.87 -10.47 5.22
CA CYS A 315 11.54 -11.23 4.18
C CYS A 315 11.29 -10.67 2.77
N ASP A 316 10.09 -10.16 2.49
CA ASP A 316 9.72 -9.60 1.18
C ASP A 316 10.41 -8.26 0.88
N GLN A 317 10.76 -7.49 1.92
CA GLN A 317 11.19 -6.10 1.75
C GLN A 317 12.60 -5.80 2.24
N ARG A 318 13.17 -6.63 3.13
CA ARG A 318 14.34 -6.24 3.94
C ARG A 318 15.40 -7.31 4.16
N ALA A 319 15.18 -8.53 3.69
CA ALA A 319 16.12 -9.64 3.86
C ALA A 319 16.27 -10.46 2.58
N LEU A 320 17.38 -11.19 2.47
CA LEU A 320 17.62 -12.17 1.42
C LEU A 320 17.25 -13.57 1.92
N ILE A 321 15.98 -13.76 2.29
CA ILE A 321 15.44 -15.02 2.85
C ILE A 321 14.36 -15.58 1.92
N GLY A 322 14.67 -16.69 1.26
CA GLY A 322 13.83 -17.29 0.22
C GLY A 322 14.65 -18.10 -0.77
N ASP A 323 14.23 -18.13 -2.03
CA ASP A 323 15.05 -18.59 -3.15
C ASP A 323 15.66 -17.42 -3.93
N VAL A 324 16.43 -17.73 -4.98
CA VAL A 324 17.12 -16.74 -5.81
C VAL A 324 16.15 -15.76 -6.48
N ASP A 325 15.00 -16.24 -6.95
CA ASP A 325 14.02 -15.42 -7.66
C ASP A 325 13.28 -14.49 -6.70
N SER A 326 12.84 -15.01 -5.56
CA SER A 326 12.12 -14.22 -4.56
C SER A 326 12.96 -13.15 -3.88
N THR A 327 14.30 -13.31 -3.84
CA THR A 327 15.20 -12.38 -3.14
C THR A 327 15.88 -11.38 -4.10
N LEU A 328 15.81 -11.63 -5.40
CA LEU A 328 16.34 -10.73 -6.42
C LEU A 328 15.73 -9.31 -6.37
N PRO A 329 14.41 -9.13 -6.18
CA PRO A 329 13.81 -7.79 -6.05
C PRO A 329 14.38 -7.00 -4.87
N VAL A 330 14.60 -7.64 -3.70
CA VAL A 330 15.18 -6.97 -2.53
C VAL A 330 16.61 -6.50 -2.81
N ALA A 331 17.43 -7.37 -3.41
CA ALA A 331 18.79 -7.00 -3.81
C ALA A 331 18.81 -5.85 -4.82
N GLN A 332 17.88 -5.86 -5.79
CA GLN A 332 17.75 -4.77 -6.76
C GLN A 332 17.29 -3.47 -6.10
N ALA A 333 16.32 -3.52 -5.19
CA ALA A 333 15.82 -2.35 -4.49
C ALA A 333 16.91 -1.68 -3.64
N VAL A 334 17.76 -2.47 -2.97
CA VAL A 334 18.90 -1.97 -2.20
C VAL A 334 19.96 -1.32 -3.11
N ALA A 335 20.26 -1.93 -4.25
CA ALA A 335 21.17 -1.33 -5.23
C ALA A 335 20.60 -0.02 -5.82
N ASP A 336 19.31 -0.01 -6.14
CA ASP A 336 18.61 1.16 -6.70
C ASP A 336 18.46 2.29 -5.67
N ALA A 337 18.53 2.00 -4.38
CA ALA A 337 18.64 3.00 -3.33
C ALA A 337 20.02 3.70 -3.30
N GLY A 338 21.00 3.23 -4.08
CA GLY A 338 22.35 3.81 -4.17
C GLY A 338 23.40 3.10 -3.32
N ALA A 339 23.15 1.87 -2.88
CA ALA A 339 24.16 1.04 -2.22
C ALA A 339 25.25 0.63 -3.22
N ASP A 340 26.52 0.70 -2.81
CA ASP A 340 27.65 0.23 -3.62
C ASP A 340 27.93 -1.27 -3.40
N GLU A 341 27.48 -1.79 -2.26
CA GLU A 341 27.82 -3.13 -1.81
C GLU A 341 26.66 -3.75 -1.01
N ILE A 342 26.20 -4.93 -1.43
CA ILE A 342 25.23 -5.75 -0.71
C ILE A 342 26.02 -6.78 0.08
N VAL A 343 26.03 -6.61 1.39
CA VAL A 343 26.76 -7.49 2.31
C VAL A 343 25.80 -8.55 2.83
N ALA A 344 25.90 -9.74 2.23
CA ALA A 344 25.05 -10.89 2.52
C ALA A 344 25.67 -11.82 3.59
N LEU A 345 24.92 -12.84 3.98
CA LEU A 345 25.27 -13.85 5.00
C LEU A 345 25.36 -13.33 6.44
N VAL A 346 24.65 -12.25 6.79
CA VAL A 346 24.48 -11.90 8.21
C VAL A 346 23.85 -13.10 8.91
N ASP A 347 24.62 -13.74 9.79
CA ASP A 347 24.31 -15.01 10.43
C ASP A 347 23.39 -14.76 11.62
N PHE A 348 22.23 -15.42 11.63
CA PHE A 348 21.26 -15.30 12.71
C PHE A 348 21.05 -16.63 13.44
N GLY A 349 22.11 -17.45 13.51
CA GLY A 349 22.10 -18.74 14.22
C GLY A 349 21.70 -19.91 13.33
N VAL A 350 21.94 -19.81 12.03
CA VAL A 350 21.69 -20.88 11.06
C VAL A 350 22.83 -21.90 11.13
N GLY A 351 22.51 -23.20 11.00
CA GLY A 351 23.52 -24.26 11.02
C GLY A 351 24.55 -24.14 9.90
N ALA A 352 25.80 -24.53 10.18
CA ALA A 352 26.93 -24.38 9.25
C ALA A 352 26.74 -25.12 7.92
N GLU A 353 26.08 -26.29 7.94
CA GLU A 353 25.77 -27.04 6.71
C GLU A 353 24.78 -26.30 5.82
N GLN A 354 23.75 -25.67 6.40
CA GLN A 354 22.77 -24.89 5.65
C GLN A 354 23.38 -23.62 5.07
N LEU A 355 24.21 -22.90 5.85
CA LEU A 355 24.95 -21.73 5.35
C LEU A 355 25.86 -22.11 4.17
N ARG A 356 26.57 -23.23 4.28
CA ARG A 356 27.41 -23.77 3.19
C ARG A 356 26.58 -24.10 1.95
N ALA A 357 25.42 -24.72 2.12
CA ALA A 357 24.51 -25.03 1.01
C ALA A 357 23.94 -23.76 0.34
N GLY A 358 23.86 -22.64 1.05
CA GLY A 358 23.39 -21.35 0.53
C GLY A 358 24.40 -20.64 -0.39
N LEU A 359 25.71 -20.90 -0.25
CA LEU A 359 26.77 -20.17 -0.98
C LEU A 359 26.62 -20.20 -2.52
N PRO A 360 26.37 -21.35 -3.18
CA PRO A 360 26.16 -21.38 -4.63
C PRO A 360 24.92 -20.60 -5.07
N ARG A 361 23.88 -20.55 -4.24
CA ARG A 361 22.64 -19.82 -4.52
C ARG A 361 22.85 -18.32 -4.39
N LEU A 362 23.64 -17.90 -3.40
CA LEU A 362 24.03 -16.51 -3.25
C LEU A 362 24.86 -16.03 -4.46
N ASP A 363 25.75 -16.87 -4.98
CA ASP A 363 26.46 -16.56 -6.22
C ASP A 363 25.52 -16.48 -7.43
N ALA A 364 24.52 -17.35 -7.53
CA ALA A 364 23.50 -17.28 -8.58
C ALA A 364 22.70 -15.97 -8.50
N LEU A 365 22.27 -15.55 -7.31
CA LEU A 365 21.63 -14.27 -7.06
C LEU A 365 22.50 -13.09 -7.51
N ARG A 366 23.77 -13.09 -7.12
CA ARG A 366 24.74 -12.06 -7.55
C ARG A 366 24.91 -12.01 -9.07
N ARG A 367 25.00 -13.16 -9.75
CA ARG A 367 25.10 -13.21 -11.22
C ARG A 367 23.85 -12.66 -11.90
N ARG A 368 22.66 -13.08 -11.45
CA ARG A 368 21.38 -12.55 -11.96
C ARG A 368 21.23 -11.05 -11.73
N HIS A 369 21.64 -10.56 -10.56
CA HIS A 369 21.68 -9.12 -10.27
C HIS A 369 22.58 -8.37 -11.26
N ARG A 370 23.76 -8.92 -11.57
CA ARG A 370 24.69 -8.34 -12.56
C ARG A 370 24.22 -8.45 -14.00
N GLU A 371 23.36 -9.41 -14.35
CA GLU A 371 22.81 -9.61 -15.70
C GLU A 371 21.71 -8.61 -16.08
N ARG A 372 21.22 -7.79 -15.12
CA ARG A 372 20.21 -6.75 -15.37
C ARG A 372 20.59 -5.89 -16.58
N ARG A 373 19.76 -5.87 -17.62
CA ARG A 373 19.87 -4.91 -18.72
C ARG A 373 19.26 -3.58 -18.27
N PRO A 374 19.82 -2.42 -18.67
CA PRO A 374 19.12 -1.16 -18.48
C PRO A 374 17.73 -1.26 -19.13
N ALA A 375 16.74 -0.61 -18.50
CA ALA A 375 15.37 -0.56 -18.99
C ALA A 375 15.37 -0.21 -20.48
N ALA A 376 14.73 -1.06 -21.28
CA ALA A 376 14.55 -0.77 -22.70
C ALA A 376 13.71 0.50 -22.82
N THR A 377 14.14 1.42 -23.69
CA THR A 377 13.31 2.53 -24.17
C THR A 377 11.93 1.98 -24.56
N PRO A 378 10.81 2.63 -24.20
CA PRO A 378 9.48 2.05 -24.37
C PRO A 378 9.16 1.89 -25.86
N GLN A 379 9.38 0.69 -26.39
CA GLN A 379 8.62 0.17 -27.52
C GLN A 379 7.57 -0.78 -26.93
N ASP A 380 6.31 -0.43 -27.18
CA ASP A 380 5.08 -1.19 -26.96
C ASP A 380 5.08 -2.07 -25.69
N ALA A 381 4.57 -1.54 -24.58
CA ALA A 381 4.35 -2.34 -23.38
C ALA A 381 2.97 -3.04 -23.42
N PRO A 382 2.82 -4.20 -22.76
CA PRO A 382 1.49 -4.78 -22.57
C PRO A 382 0.63 -3.87 -21.69
N LEU A 383 -0.70 -4.00 -21.79
CA LEU A 383 -1.61 -3.41 -20.81
C LEU A 383 -1.49 -4.19 -19.49
N SER A 384 -1.68 -3.50 -18.36
CA SER A 384 -1.99 -4.19 -17.10
C SER A 384 -3.32 -4.95 -17.23
N SER A 385 -3.59 -5.92 -16.34
CA SER A 385 -4.86 -6.66 -16.37
C SER A 385 -6.08 -5.72 -16.23
N GLY A 386 -5.98 -4.71 -15.36
CA GLY A 386 -7.02 -3.71 -15.18
C GLY A 386 -7.25 -2.84 -16.43
N GLN A 387 -6.18 -2.41 -17.10
CA GLN A 387 -6.30 -1.69 -18.37
C GLN A 387 -6.89 -2.56 -19.48
N GLU A 388 -6.49 -3.84 -19.55
CA GLU A 388 -7.01 -4.78 -20.54
C GLU A 388 -8.51 -5.01 -20.38
N ARG A 389 -9.04 -5.08 -19.14
CA ARG A 389 -10.49 -5.10 -18.91
C ARG A 389 -11.15 -3.86 -19.49
N ILE A 390 -10.67 -2.66 -19.14
CA ILE A 390 -11.30 -1.41 -19.60
C ILE A 390 -11.29 -1.36 -21.13
N TRP A 391 -10.15 -1.67 -21.75
CA TRP A 391 -10.04 -1.75 -23.21
C TRP A 391 -11.03 -2.75 -23.82
N PHE A 392 -11.15 -3.94 -23.24
CA PHE A 392 -12.11 -4.95 -23.68
C PHE A 392 -13.56 -4.46 -23.55
N LEU A 393 -13.92 -3.82 -22.44
CA LEU A 393 -15.28 -3.31 -22.20
C LEU A 393 -15.65 -2.16 -23.14
N GLU A 394 -14.72 -1.24 -23.42
CA GLU A 394 -14.89 -0.16 -24.39
C GLU A 394 -15.17 -0.71 -25.81
N ARG A 395 -14.55 -1.83 -26.18
CA ARG A 395 -14.81 -2.52 -27.46
C ARG A 395 -16.11 -3.31 -27.45
N LEU A 396 -16.46 -3.95 -26.33
CA LEU A 396 -17.66 -4.78 -26.21
C LEU A 396 -18.94 -3.93 -26.18
N LEU A 397 -18.89 -2.77 -25.54
CA LEU A 397 -20.03 -1.88 -25.31
C LEU A 397 -19.73 -0.46 -25.86
N PRO A 398 -19.56 -0.33 -27.18
CA PRO A 398 -19.10 0.92 -27.78
C PRO A 398 -20.10 2.06 -27.53
N GLY A 399 -19.56 3.23 -27.18
CA GLY A 399 -20.35 4.44 -26.94
C GLY A 399 -20.88 4.60 -25.51
N ARG A 400 -20.52 3.71 -24.58
CA ARG A 400 -20.62 3.97 -23.14
C ARG A 400 -19.54 4.96 -22.71
N THR A 401 -19.79 5.66 -21.62
CA THR A 401 -18.90 6.66 -21.02
C THR A 401 -18.64 6.36 -19.53
N ALA A 402 -18.84 5.10 -19.12
CA ALA A 402 -18.74 4.68 -17.71
C ALA A 402 -17.34 4.91 -17.11
N TYR A 403 -16.30 4.91 -17.96
CA TYR A 403 -14.91 5.16 -17.57
C TYR A 403 -14.46 6.61 -17.79
N ASN A 404 -15.37 7.52 -18.12
CA ASN A 404 -15.06 8.94 -18.05
C ASN A 404 -15.11 9.40 -16.60
N GLU A 405 -14.09 10.11 -16.17
CA GLU A 405 -14.08 10.81 -14.89
C GLU A 405 -14.09 12.31 -15.16
N VAL A 406 -15.01 13.03 -14.52
CA VAL A 406 -15.15 14.49 -14.66
C VAL A 406 -15.22 15.10 -13.28
N LYS A 407 -14.41 16.12 -13.01
CA LYS A 407 -14.37 16.83 -11.74
C LYS A 407 -14.36 18.33 -11.98
N ALA A 408 -15.26 19.04 -11.29
CA ALA A 408 -15.32 20.48 -11.29
C ALA A 408 -14.81 21.05 -9.96
N ILE A 409 -13.96 22.06 -10.05
CA ILE A 409 -13.38 22.78 -8.91
C ILE A 409 -13.69 24.26 -9.10
N ARG A 410 -14.40 24.85 -8.16
CA ARG A 410 -14.65 26.28 -8.12
C ARG A 410 -13.40 27.00 -7.63
N LEU A 411 -12.94 27.98 -8.38
CA LEU A 411 -11.76 28.77 -8.10
C LEU A 411 -12.17 30.22 -7.88
N HIS A 412 -11.85 30.77 -6.71
CA HIS A 412 -12.12 32.16 -6.34
C HIS A 412 -10.83 32.91 -6.09
N GLY A 413 -10.59 33.99 -6.84
CA GLY A 413 -9.39 34.83 -6.74
C GLY A 413 -8.76 35.12 -8.11
N PRO A 414 -7.61 35.82 -8.13
CA PRO A 414 -6.95 36.29 -9.35
C PRO A 414 -6.22 35.13 -10.05
N LEU A 415 -6.97 34.25 -10.71
CA LEU A 415 -6.43 33.12 -11.46
C LEU A 415 -5.71 33.60 -12.73
N ASP A 416 -4.42 33.28 -12.86
CA ASP A 416 -3.71 33.46 -14.13
C ASP A 416 -3.95 32.24 -15.03
N THR A 417 -4.87 32.37 -15.97
CA THR A 417 -5.19 31.27 -16.91
C THR A 417 -4.02 30.89 -17.82
N GLY A 418 -3.08 31.81 -18.07
CA GLY A 418 -1.88 31.54 -18.87
C GLY A 418 -0.88 30.68 -18.11
N ALA A 419 -0.62 31.02 -16.84
CA ALA A 419 0.20 30.20 -15.95
C ALA A 419 -0.43 28.82 -15.71
N LEU A 420 -1.76 28.74 -15.58
CA LEU A 420 -2.46 27.46 -15.46
C LEU A 420 -2.30 26.60 -16.71
N HIS A 421 -2.44 27.18 -17.91
CA HIS A 421 -2.20 26.46 -19.17
C HIS A 421 -0.75 25.98 -19.28
N GLY A 422 0.23 26.83 -18.93
CA GLY A 422 1.65 26.45 -18.88
C GLY A 422 1.92 25.29 -17.93
N ALA A 423 1.28 25.31 -16.75
CA ALA A 423 1.38 24.26 -15.75
C ALA A 423 0.77 22.93 -16.24
N VAL A 424 -0.40 22.97 -16.89
CA VAL A 424 -1.04 21.78 -17.49
C VAL A 424 -0.17 21.17 -18.57
N ARG A 425 0.45 21.98 -19.44
CA ARG A 425 1.37 21.49 -20.46
C ARG A 425 2.56 20.74 -19.85
N ARG A 426 3.20 21.34 -18.84
CA ARG A 426 4.30 20.69 -18.12
C ARG A 426 3.88 19.44 -17.34
N LEU A 427 2.64 19.39 -16.87
CA LEU A 427 2.06 18.22 -16.22
C LEU A 427 1.95 17.04 -17.20
N VAL A 428 1.45 17.30 -18.42
CA VAL A 428 1.38 16.30 -19.50
C VAL A 428 2.77 15.84 -19.93
N ASP A 429 3.73 16.75 -20.07
CA ASP A 429 5.12 16.39 -20.41
C ASP A 429 5.73 15.49 -19.34
N ARG A 430 5.53 15.83 -18.06
CA ARG A 430 6.07 15.11 -16.90
C ARG A 430 5.49 13.70 -16.75
N HIS A 431 4.17 13.55 -16.84
CA HIS A 431 3.52 12.27 -16.59
C HIS A 431 3.25 11.51 -17.89
N ALA A 432 4.09 10.52 -18.18
CA ALA A 432 3.96 9.66 -19.36
C ALA A 432 2.54 9.08 -19.54
N GLY A 433 1.85 8.73 -18.44
CA GLY A 433 0.47 8.22 -18.45
C GLY A 433 -0.53 9.15 -19.16
N LEU A 434 -0.37 10.48 -19.04
CA LEU A 434 -1.22 11.46 -19.72
C LEU A 434 -0.96 11.54 -21.24
N ARG A 435 0.17 10.98 -21.69
CA ARG A 435 0.59 10.88 -23.09
C ARG A 435 0.50 9.45 -23.63
N THR A 436 -0.03 8.51 -22.86
CA THR A 436 -0.19 7.12 -23.25
C THR A 436 -1.46 6.93 -24.06
N VAL A 437 -1.35 6.19 -25.16
CA VAL A 437 -2.47 5.70 -25.97
C VAL A 437 -2.43 4.18 -26.06
N PHE A 438 -3.54 3.55 -26.39
CA PHE A 438 -3.73 2.11 -26.42
C PHE A 438 -4.06 1.67 -27.85
N ARG A 439 -3.21 0.86 -28.46
CA ARG A 439 -3.39 0.41 -29.84
C ARG A 439 -3.69 -1.07 -29.90
N ALA A 440 -4.61 -1.45 -30.78
CA ALA A 440 -4.90 -2.85 -31.03
C ALA A 440 -3.64 -3.61 -31.52
N ALA A 441 -3.40 -4.78 -30.93
CA ALA A 441 -2.33 -5.70 -31.27
C ALA A 441 -2.88 -7.13 -31.27
N GLY A 442 -3.40 -7.57 -32.43
CA GLY A 442 -4.11 -8.84 -32.54
C GLY A 442 -5.40 -8.86 -31.72
N ASP A 443 -5.51 -9.83 -30.81
CA ASP A 443 -6.67 -9.98 -29.91
C ASP A 443 -6.57 -9.14 -28.62
N SER A 444 -5.41 -8.48 -28.38
CA SER A 444 -5.20 -7.60 -27.21
C SER A 444 -4.82 -6.18 -27.67
N ALA A 445 -4.26 -5.38 -26.77
CA ALA A 445 -3.71 -4.07 -27.06
C ALA A 445 -2.30 -3.91 -26.48
N VAL A 446 -1.61 -2.89 -26.94
CA VAL A 446 -0.35 -2.41 -26.35
C VAL A 446 -0.50 -0.94 -25.98
N GLN A 447 0.20 -0.52 -24.94
CA GLN A 447 0.28 0.88 -24.55
C GLN A 447 1.51 1.53 -25.19
N VAL A 448 1.30 2.72 -25.76
CA VAL A 448 2.30 3.50 -26.48
C VAL A 448 2.37 4.89 -25.88
N VAL A 449 3.51 5.24 -25.30
CA VAL A 449 3.77 6.59 -24.77
C VAL A 449 4.19 7.50 -25.91
N ARG A 450 3.46 8.60 -26.14
CA ARG A 450 3.81 9.60 -27.16
C ARG A 450 4.89 10.53 -26.63
N ASP A 451 5.97 10.79 -27.40
CA ASP A 451 7.07 11.67 -26.98
C ASP A 451 6.60 13.06 -26.50
N THR A 452 5.66 13.65 -27.22
CA THR A 452 5.03 14.94 -26.90
C THR A 452 3.53 14.88 -27.23
N LEU A 453 2.70 15.53 -26.43
CA LEU A 453 1.27 15.70 -26.67
C LEU A 453 0.86 17.07 -26.15
N GLU A 454 0.26 17.90 -26.99
CA GLU A 454 -0.28 19.17 -26.50
C GLU A 454 -1.56 18.92 -25.68
N PRO A 455 -1.70 19.55 -24.51
CA PRO A 455 -2.88 19.37 -23.68
C PRO A 455 -4.12 19.96 -24.35
N ASP A 456 -5.25 19.27 -24.25
CA ASP A 456 -6.55 19.83 -24.63
C ASP A 456 -7.03 20.78 -23.52
N PHE A 457 -6.63 22.05 -23.61
CA PHE A 457 -6.96 23.11 -22.66
C PHE A 457 -7.78 24.21 -23.35
N VAL A 458 -8.98 24.49 -22.82
CA VAL A 458 -9.88 25.52 -23.37
C VAL A 458 -10.41 26.43 -22.27
N VAL A 459 -10.39 27.74 -22.51
CA VAL A 459 -11.07 28.74 -21.67
C VAL A 459 -12.42 29.08 -22.30
N VAL A 460 -13.49 28.99 -21.51
CA VAL A 460 -14.86 29.27 -21.93
C VAL A 460 -15.36 30.51 -21.19
N ASP A 461 -15.72 31.56 -21.93
CA ASP A 461 -16.31 32.77 -21.33
C ASP A 461 -17.80 32.51 -20.99
N GLY A 462 -18.13 32.50 -19.70
CA GLY A 462 -19.51 32.41 -19.21
C GLY A 462 -20.18 33.78 -19.14
N VAL A 463 -21.48 33.84 -19.42
CA VAL A 463 -22.32 35.02 -19.17
C VAL A 463 -22.75 35.10 -17.70
N PRO A 464 -23.09 36.28 -17.15
CA PRO A 464 -23.60 36.41 -15.78
C PRO A 464 -24.75 35.43 -15.51
N GLY A 465 -24.64 34.60 -14.46
CA GLY A 465 -25.51 33.45 -14.23
C GLY A 465 -24.99 32.13 -14.84
N ALA A 466 -23.68 32.00 -15.02
CA ALA A 466 -22.96 30.91 -15.70
C ALA A 466 -23.18 29.47 -15.16
N GLY A 467 -24.08 29.25 -14.21
CA GLY A 467 -24.48 27.91 -13.79
C GLY A 467 -24.98 27.04 -14.94
N ARG A 468 -25.59 27.63 -15.98
CA ARG A 468 -25.96 26.91 -17.20
C ARG A 468 -24.71 26.52 -18.02
N THR A 469 -23.78 27.44 -18.23
CA THR A 469 -22.53 27.16 -18.98
C THR A 469 -21.69 26.08 -18.30
N VAL A 470 -21.54 26.13 -16.97
CA VAL A 470 -20.83 25.10 -16.20
C VAL A 470 -21.51 23.74 -16.36
N ARG A 471 -22.84 23.69 -16.30
CA ARG A 471 -23.61 22.45 -16.52
C ARG A 471 -23.41 21.92 -17.95
N ASP A 472 -23.50 22.78 -18.95
CA ASP A 472 -23.34 22.40 -20.36
C ASP A 472 -21.94 21.81 -20.60
N VAL A 473 -20.88 22.41 -20.03
CA VAL A 473 -19.50 21.89 -20.09
C VAL A 473 -19.36 20.55 -19.35
N LEU A 474 -19.95 20.41 -18.16
CA LEU A 474 -19.92 19.16 -17.41
C LEU A 474 -20.63 18.03 -18.16
N THR A 475 -21.77 18.30 -18.79
CA THR A 475 -22.49 17.34 -19.62
C THR A 475 -21.67 16.98 -20.85
N GLU A 476 -21.10 17.95 -21.57
CA GLU A 476 -20.26 17.70 -22.75
C GLU A 476 -19.04 16.83 -22.44
N GLU A 477 -18.32 17.12 -21.36
CA GLU A 477 -17.14 16.34 -20.97
C GLU A 477 -17.53 14.96 -20.39
N SER A 478 -18.71 14.82 -19.77
CA SER A 478 -19.24 13.52 -19.32
C SER A 478 -19.63 12.62 -20.49
N ASP A 479 -20.22 13.21 -21.54
CA ASP A 479 -20.64 12.52 -22.76
C ASP A 479 -19.50 12.34 -23.78
N ARG A 480 -18.32 12.90 -23.52
CA ARG A 480 -17.15 12.84 -24.41
C ARG A 480 -16.77 11.39 -24.68
N ARG A 481 -16.61 11.04 -25.95
CA ARG A 481 -16.01 9.75 -26.34
C ARG A 481 -14.51 9.94 -26.54
N TYR A 482 -13.71 9.31 -25.69
CA TYR A 482 -12.27 9.33 -25.81
C TYR A 482 -11.80 8.38 -26.92
N ASP A 483 -10.92 8.86 -27.79
CA ASP A 483 -10.19 8.01 -28.73
C ASP A 483 -8.98 7.40 -28.01
N LEU A 484 -9.11 6.15 -27.56
CA LEU A 484 -8.05 5.45 -26.85
C LEU A 484 -6.79 5.21 -27.71
N GLU A 485 -6.88 5.19 -29.04
CA GLU A 485 -5.75 4.92 -29.93
C GLU A 485 -4.90 6.16 -30.25
N ASN A 486 -5.55 7.33 -30.27
CA ASN A 486 -4.91 8.59 -30.68
C ASN A 486 -4.84 9.64 -29.57
N GLY A 487 -5.69 9.55 -28.55
CA GLY A 487 -5.81 10.56 -27.49
C GLY A 487 -6.30 11.92 -28.01
N PRO A 488 -6.18 12.98 -27.20
CA PRO A 488 -5.73 12.97 -25.80
C PRO A 488 -6.76 12.29 -24.87
N LEU A 489 -6.28 11.73 -23.75
CA LEU A 489 -7.10 11.04 -22.74
C LEU A 489 -7.33 11.85 -21.46
N PHE A 490 -6.92 13.11 -21.49
CA PHE A 490 -7.06 14.09 -20.42
C PHE A 490 -7.36 15.45 -21.05
N THR A 491 -8.43 16.10 -20.58
CA THR A 491 -8.89 17.42 -21.04
C THR A 491 -9.06 18.36 -19.85
N THR A 492 -8.95 19.66 -20.12
CA THR A 492 -9.13 20.72 -19.13
C THR A 492 -9.96 21.86 -19.70
N ARG A 493 -10.99 22.28 -18.96
CA ARG A 493 -11.81 23.46 -19.28
C ARG A 493 -11.77 24.45 -18.13
N VAL A 494 -11.63 25.73 -18.45
CA VAL A 494 -11.76 26.81 -17.47
C VAL A 494 -12.95 27.66 -17.86
N VAL A 495 -14.04 27.56 -17.11
CA VAL A 495 -15.23 28.40 -17.31
C VAL A 495 -15.10 29.65 -16.48
N ARG A 496 -15.05 30.83 -17.11
CA ARG A 496 -15.10 32.12 -16.40
C ARG A 496 -16.54 32.41 -16.02
N THR A 497 -16.84 32.53 -14.73
CA THR A 497 -18.20 32.79 -14.21
C THR A 497 -18.37 34.21 -13.67
N GLY A 498 -17.27 34.93 -13.46
CA GLY A 498 -17.17 36.33 -13.07
C GLY A 498 -15.73 36.82 -13.16
N ASP A 499 -15.46 38.06 -12.75
CA ASP A 499 -14.12 38.68 -12.88
C ASP A 499 -13.03 37.90 -12.12
N ASP A 500 -13.34 37.42 -10.90
CA ASP A 500 -12.45 36.61 -10.05
C ASP A 500 -13.05 35.22 -9.74
N GLU A 501 -13.99 34.75 -10.55
CA GLU A 501 -14.68 33.48 -10.34
C GLU A 501 -14.55 32.58 -11.57
N HIS A 502 -14.01 31.38 -11.33
CA HIS A 502 -13.77 30.40 -12.37
C HIS A 502 -14.23 29.00 -11.92
N VAL A 503 -14.53 28.13 -12.87
CA VAL A 503 -14.69 26.70 -12.63
C VAL A 503 -13.69 25.96 -13.51
N LEU A 504 -12.75 25.27 -12.88
CA LEU A 504 -11.84 24.34 -13.52
C LEU A 504 -12.50 22.97 -13.62
N VAL A 505 -12.73 22.50 -14.83
CA VAL A 505 -13.18 21.14 -15.11
C VAL A 505 -11.99 20.33 -15.62
N MET A 506 -11.66 19.26 -14.90
CA MET A 506 -10.68 18.27 -15.31
C MET A 506 -11.44 17.00 -15.69
N ALA A 507 -11.24 16.51 -16.92
CA ALA A 507 -11.84 15.27 -17.37
C ALA A 507 -10.77 14.33 -17.92
N PHE A 508 -10.93 13.03 -17.69
CA PHE A 508 -10.00 12.01 -18.16
C PHE A 508 -10.68 10.67 -18.35
N HIS A 509 -10.05 9.81 -19.15
CA HIS A 509 -10.42 8.40 -19.21
C HIS A 509 -9.74 7.63 -18.06
N HIS A 510 -10.51 6.83 -17.31
CA HIS A 510 -10.04 6.14 -16.11
C HIS A 510 -8.89 5.15 -16.40
N ILE A 511 -8.73 4.70 -17.64
CA ILE A 511 -7.62 3.81 -18.09
C ILE A 511 -6.21 4.41 -17.88
N VAL A 512 -6.07 5.74 -17.78
CA VAL A 512 -4.79 6.43 -17.57
C VAL A 512 -4.64 7.05 -16.18
N VAL A 513 -5.73 7.22 -15.42
CA VAL A 513 -5.74 7.94 -14.14
C VAL A 513 -6.70 7.24 -13.18
N ASP A 514 -6.25 6.95 -11.96
CA ASP A 514 -7.07 6.53 -10.84
C ASP A 514 -7.20 7.60 -9.73
N ALA A 515 -7.92 7.29 -8.65
CA ALA A 515 -8.13 8.21 -7.54
C ALA A 515 -6.82 8.66 -6.86
N ALA A 516 -5.84 7.76 -6.70
CA ALA A 516 -4.52 8.11 -6.17
C ALA A 516 -3.74 9.02 -7.15
N SER A 517 -3.84 8.74 -8.45
CA SER A 517 -3.26 9.57 -9.51
C SER A 517 -3.87 10.96 -9.52
N ALA A 518 -5.16 11.12 -9.22
CA ALA A 518 -5.79 12.43 -9.11
C ALA A 518 -5.14 13.31 -8.02
N THR A 519 -4.79 12.73 -6.87
CA THR A 519 -4.05 13.44 -5.81
C THR A 519 -2.68 13.89 -6.29
N ILE A 520 -1.95 13.02 -7.00
CA ILE A 520 -0.63 13.34 -7.58
C ILE A 520 -0.77 14.46 -8.62
N LEU A 521 -1.75 14.37 -9.52
CA LEU A 521 -2.03 15.38 -10.54
C LEU A 521 -2.32 16.75 -9.92
N CYS A 522 -3.15 16.81 -8.88
CA CYS A 522 -3.48 18.07 -8.23
C CYS A 522 -2.29 18.68 -7.49
N ARG A 523 -1.48 17.86 -6.80
CA ARG A 523 -0.24 18.27 -6.15
C ARG A 523 0.76 18.83 -7.16
N ASP A 524 1.01 18.11 -8.25
CA ASP A 524 2.00 18.49 -9.26
C ASP A 524 1.51 19.70 -10.07
N LEU A 525 0.22 19.77 -10.41
CA LEU A 525 -0.37 20.96 -11.04
C LEU A 525 -0.21 22.20 -10.17
N SER A 526 -0.41 22.09 -8.85
CA SER A 526 -0.22 23.18 -7.90
C SER A 526 1.24 23.66 -7.86
N ALA A 527 2.20 22.73 -7.83
CA ALA A 527 3.63 23.05 -7.84
C ALA A 527 4.08 23.67 -9.17
N LEU A 528 3.57 23.16 -10.29
CA LEU A 528 3.84 23.68 -11.63
C LEU A 528 3.23 25.07 -11.82
N TYR A 529 2.01 25.31 -11.33
CA TYR A 529 1.39 26.63 -11.38
C TYR A 529 2.19 27.69 -10.63
N ARG A 530 2.67 27.37 -9.41
CA ARG A 530 3.59 28.24 -8.65
C ARG A 530 4.88 28.55 -9.42
N SER A 531 5.43 27.52 -10.06
CA SER A 531 6.63 27.62 -10.89
C SER A 531 6.42 28.55 -12.09
N GLU A 532 5.26 28.48 -12.75
CA GLU A 532 4.92 29.37 -13.88
C GLU A 532 4.68 30.83 -13.43
N LEU A 533 4.09 31.05 -12.24
CA LEU A 533 3.87 32.40 -11.70
C LEU A 533 5.17 33.11 -11.32
N ASP A 534 6.04 32.43 -10.58
CA ASP A 534 7.20 33.05 -9.94
C ASP A 534 8.50 32.87 -10.76
N GLY A 535 8.46 32.08 -11.84
CA GLY A 535 9.62 31.74 -12.65
C GLY A 535 10.64 30.85 -11.94
N THR A 536 10.24 30.17 -10.87
CA THR A 536 11.09 29.28 -10.06
C THR A 536 10.94 27.83 -10.49
N GLY A 537 11.87 26.94 -10.12
CA GLY A 537 11.73 25.51 -10.40
C GLY A 537 10.67 24.84 -9.52
N ALA A 538 9.87 23.92 -10.08
CA ALA A 538 8.79 23.24 -9.34
C ALA A 538 9.28 22.29 -8.23
N GLY A 539 10.56 21.88 -8.24
CA GLY A 539 11.15 21.03 -7.22
C GLY A 539 10.60 19.60 -7.18
N LEU A 540 9.96 19.14 -8.24
CA LEU A 540 9.36 17.81 -8.33
C LEU A 540 10.42 16.76 -8.74
N PRO A 541 10.48 15.59 -8.09
CA PRO A 541 11.46 14.53 -8.42
C PRO A 541 11.16 13.92 -9.80
N GLU A 542 12.16 13.47 -10.56
CA GLU A 542 11.91 12.78 -11.84
C GLU A 542 11.48 11.32 -11.59
N PRO A 543 10.35 10.86 -12.19
CA PRO A 543 9.98 9.44 -12.11
C PRO A 543 11.01 8.56 -12.83
N ASP A 544 11.60 7.60 -12.12
CA ASP A 544 12.59 6.63 -12.65
C ASP A 544 11.97 5.32 -13.15
N TRP A 545 10.64 5.24 -13.08
CA TRP A 545 9.82 4.07 -13.35
C TRP A 545 8.53 4.55 -13.99
N SER A 546 8.01 3.80 -14.96
CA SER A 546 6.79 4.18 -15.68
C SER A 546 5.65 3.20 -15.40
N TYR A 547 4.41 3.61 -15.65
CA TYR A 547 3.28 2.68 -15.62
C TYR A 547 3.46 1.52 -16.62
N ALA A 548 4.18 1.76 -17.73
CA ALA A 548 4.52 0.72 -18.68
C ALA A 548 5.45 -0.35 -18.10
N ASP A 549 6.35 0.04 -17.19
CA ASP A 549 7.21 -0.90 -16.47
C ASP A 549 6.39 -1.71 -15.46
N TYR A 550 5.50 -1.06 -14.70
CA TYR A 550 4.54 -1.75 -13.83
C TYR A 550 3.70 -2.80 -14.57
N ALA A 551 3.15 -2.45 -15.74
CA ALA A 551 2.36 -3.39 -16.51
C ALA A 551 3.16 -4.60 -17.00
N ARG A 552 4.45 -4.44 -17.33
CA ARG A 552 5.32 -5.59 -17.66
C ARG A 552 5.56 -6.48 -16.46
N GLU A 553 5.92 -5.88 -15.32
CA GLU A 553 6.17 -6.60 -14.07
C GLU A 553 4.93 -7.38 -13.61
N GLN A 554 3.74 -6.77 -13.65
CA GLN A 554 2.48 -7.45 -13.33
C GLN A 554 2.23 -8.66 -14.25
N ARG A 555 2.48 -8.52 -15.56
CA ARG A 555 2.28 -9.61 -16.53
C ARG A 555 3.29 -10.74 -16.35
N GLU A 556 4.54 -10.42 -16.04
CA GLU A 556 5.56 -11.42 -15.74
C GLU A 556 5.24 -12.22 -14.46
N ALA A 557 4.60 -11.58 -13.48
CA ALA A 557 4.20 -12.22 -12.23
C ALA A 557 2.92 -13.08 -12.32
N ALA A 558 2.08 -12.86 -13.34
CA ALA A 558 0.75 -13.46 -13.45
C ALA A 558 0.73 -15.01 -13.45
N ASP A 559 1.82 -15.65 -13.91
CA ASP A 559 1.98 -17.10 -13.94
C ASP A 559 2.84 -17.65 -12.78
N GLY A 560 3.05 -16.86 -11.72
CA GLY A 560 3.78 -17.30 -10.53
C GLY A 560 3.03 -18.34 -9.67
N PRO A 561 3.74 -19.11 -8.81
CA PRO A 561 3.09 -20.02 -7.85
C PRO A 561 2.07 -19.31 -6.94
N ARG A 562 2.43 -18.11 -6.44
CA ARG A 562 1.55 -17.29 -5.60
C ARG A 562 0.28 -16.86 -6.34
N ALA A 563 0.42 -16.35 -7.57
CA ALA A 563 -0.72 -15.95 -8.39
C ALA A 563 -1.71 -17.11 -8.63
N ARG A 564 -1.21 -18.33 -8.87
CA ARG A 564 -2.06 -19.53 -8.99
C ARG A 564 -2.77 -19.90 -7.69
N GLN A 565 -2.09 -19.78 -6.55
CA GLN A 565 -2.66 -20.05 -5.23
C GLN A 565 -3.78 -19.06 -4.91
N ASP A 566 -3.54 -17.78 -5.15
CA ASP A 566 -4.50 -16.71 -4.86
C ASP A 566 -5.71 -16.78 -5.81
N LEU A 567 -5.50 -17.10 -7.09
CA LEU A 567 -6.60 -17.38 -8.01
C LEU A 567 -7.44 -18.59 -7.56
N ALA A 568 -6.79 -19.69 -7.14
CA ALA A 568 -7.49 -20.86 -6.61
C ALA A 568 -8.26 -20.53 -5.32
N HIS A 569 -7.78 -19.59 -4.53
CA HIS A 569 -8.50 -19.06 -3.36
C HIS A 569 -9.77 -18.33 -3.76
N TRP A 570 -9.68 -17.37 -4.69
CA TRP A 570 -10.84 -16.64 -5.18
C TRP A 570 -11.91 -17.54 -5.80
N LEU A 571 -11.50 -18.57 -6.54
CA LEU A 571 -12.42 -19.58 -7.08
C LEU A 571 -13.17 -20.35 -6.00
N ARG A 572 -12.56 -20.60 -4.83
CA ARG A 572 -13.24 -21.23 -3.69
C ARG A 572 -14.19 -20.26 -2.98
N VAL A 573 -13.77 -19.01 -2.79
CA VAL A 573 -14.57 -17.97 -2.11
C VAL A 573 -15.84 -17.65 -2.90
N LEU A 574 -15.74 -17.64 -4.24
CA LEU A 574 -16.83 -17.35 -5.16
C LEU A 574 -17.44 -18.62 -5.78
N ASP A 575 -17.24 -19.79 -5.15
CA ASP A 575 -17.80 -21.06 -5.63
C ASP A 575 -19.34 -21.11 -5.47
N GLY A 576 -19.99 -21.99 -6.23
CA GLY A 576 -21.44 -22.14 -6.27
C GLY A 576 -22.15 -21.06 -7.10
N ASP A 577 -23.45 -20.90 -6.84
CA ASP A 577 -24.26 -19.91 -7.56
C ASP A 577 -23.86 -18.49 -7.14
N LEU A 578 -23.57 -17.63 -8.12
CA LEU A 578 -23.33 -16.20 -7.91
C LEU A 578 -24.68 -15.49 -7.78
N PRO A 579 -25.05 -14.97 -6.58
CA PRO A 579 -26.32 -14.31 -6.39
C PRO A 579 -26.41 -13.04 -7.24
N VAL A 580 -27.49 -12.93 -8.00
CA VAL A 580 -27.84 -11.69 -8.69
C VAL A 580 -28.65 -10.85 -7.72
N LEU A 581 -28.20 -9.62 -7.44
CA LEU A 581 -28.89 -8.72 -6.53
C LEU A 581 -30.17 -8.18 -7.18
N ASP A 582 -31.32 -8.45 -6.55
CA ASP A 582 -32.66 -8.07 -7.02
C ASP A 582 -33.12 -6.78 -6.33
N LEU A 583 -32.45 -5.68 -6.68
CA LEU A 583 -32.82 -4.35 -6.17
C LEU A 583 -34.24 -3.96 -6.62
N PRO A 584 -35.08 -3.38 -5.73
CA PRO A 584 -36.38 -2.86 -6.13
C PRO A 584 -36.19 -1.63 -7.03
N THR A 585 -36.46 -1.80 -8.32
CA THR A 585 -36.25 -0.79 -9.37
C THR A 585 -37.56 -0.07 -9.73
N ASP A 586 -37.47 1.19 -10.13
CA ASP A 586 -38.62 1.99 -10.57
C ASP A 586 -39.05 1.64 -12.01
N ARG A 587 -38.16 1.00 -12.76
CA ARG A 587 -38.31 0.69 -14.18
C ARG A 587 -37.79 -0.71 -14.49
N PRO A 588 -38.36 -1.41 -15.49
CA PRO A 588 -37.84 -2.70 -15.90
C PRO A 588 -36.41 -2.58 -16.43
N ARG A 589 -35.55 -3.54 -16.05
CA ARG A 589 -34.16 -3.57 -16.50
C ARG A 589 -34.05 -3.62 -18.03
N PRO A 590 -33.26 -2.73 -18.66
CA PRO A 590 -32.99 -2.78 -20.09
C PRO A 590 -32.25 -4.06 -20.51
N ALA A 591 -32.42 -4.50 -21.75
CA ALA A 591 -31.72 -5.68 -22.27
C ALA A 591 -30.19 -5.53 -22.36
N VAL A 592 -29.70 -4.28 -22.45
CA VAL A 592 -28.28 -3.92 -22.45
C VAL A 592 -28.05 -2.81 -21.45
N MET A 593 -27.08 -3.00 -20.56
CA MET A 593 -26.71 -2.04 -19.53
C MET A 593 -26.17 -0.76 -20.17
N SER A 594 -26.75 0.38 -19.82
CA SER A 594 -26.23 1.69 -20.23
C SER A 594 -25.15 2.20 -19.27
N SER A 595 -24.59 3.37 -19.55
CA SER A 595 -23.76 4.12 -18.59
C SER A 595 -24.47 5.38 -18.08
N ARG A 596 -25.78 5.54 -18.32
CA ARG A 596 -26.53 6.74 -17.90
C ARG A 596 -26.74 6.71 -16.40
N GLY A 597 -26.13 7.63 -15.68
CA GLY A 597 -26.33 7.73 -14.25
C GLY A 597 -26.49 9.14 -13.75
N ARG A 598 -26.81 9.23 -12.47
CA ARG A 598 -26.87 10.46 -11.70
C ARG A 598 -26.34 10.18 -10.31
N ALA A 599 -26.06 11.25 -9.59
CA ALA A 599 -25.55 11.21 -8.24
C ALA A 599 -26.51 11.88 -7.25
N VAL A 600 -26.66 11.31 -6.06
CA VAL A 600 -27.17 12.00 -4.87
C VAL A 600 -26.07 12.09 -3.81
N PHE A 601 -26.08 13.17 -3.03
CA PHE A 601 -25.06 13.48 -2.04
C PHE A 601 -25.70 13.62 -0.66
N HIS A 602 -25.17 12.87 0.30
CA HIS A 602 -25.63 12.82 1.68
C HIS A 602 -24.44 12.89 2.65
N THR A 603 -24.71 13.09 3.93
CA THR A 603 -23.67 13.10 4.97
C THR A 603 -24.19 12.40 6.23
N LEU A 604 -23.46 11.40 6.70
CA LEU A 604 -23.60 10.92 8.07
C LEU A 604 -22.89 11.93 8.97
N ASP A 605 -23.64 12.55 9.89
CA ASP A 605 -23.09 13.61 10.74
C ASP A 605 -21.89 13.13 11.59
N ALA A 606 -21.08 14.08 12.06
CA ALA A 606 -19.90 13.80 12.88
C ALA A 606 -20.22 12.92 14.11
N GLY A 607 -21.38 13.11 14.74
CA GLY A 607 -21.79 12.36 15.93
C GLY A 607 -22.06 10.89 15.63
N LEU A 608 -22.77 10.59 14.54
CA LEU A 608 -22.95 9.22 14.06
C LEU A 608 -21.62 8.63 13.57
N GLY A 609 -20.85 9.37 12.77
CA GLY A 609 -19.53 8.93 12.31
C GLY A 609 -18.61 8.51 13.45
N ASP A 610 -18.57 9.27 14.54
CA ASP A 610 -17.79 8.94 15.74
C ASP A 610 -18.29 7.69 16.46
N ARG A 611 -19.62 7.48 16.54
CA ARG A 611 -20.19 6.25 17.11
C ARG A 611 -19.80 5.03 16.26
N LEU A 612 -19.85 5.14 14.94
CA LEU A 612 -19.46 4.07 14.02
C LEU A 612 -17.96 3.75 14.11
N ARG A 613 -17.09 4.77 14.19
CA ARG A 613 -15.64 4.56 14.41
C ARG A 613 -15.36 3.85 15.74
N ARG A 614 -16.11 4.17 16.81
CA ARG A 614 -16.00 3.46 18.09
C ARG A 614 -16.45 2.01 17.97
N LEU A 615 -17.61 1.77 17.38
CA LEU A 615 -18.14 0.42 17.16
C LEU A 615 -17.17 -0.47 16.37
N GLY A 616 -16.58 0.05 15.29
CA GLY A 616 -15.53 -0.63 14.54
C GLY A 616 -14.32 -0.94 15.41
N ARG A 617 -13.79 0.06 16.13
CA ARG A 617 -12.61 -0.11 17.01
C ARG A 617 -12.81 -1.17 18.08
N ASP A 618 -13.98 -1.21 18.73
CA ASP A 618 -14.32 -2.19 19.77
C ASP A 618 -14.34 -3.62 19.24
N ARG A 619 -14.57 -3.80 17.93
CA ARG A 619 -14.55 -5.09 17.22
C ARG A 619 -13.29 -5.31 16.37
N ARG A 620 -12.27 -4.46 16.53
CA ARG A 620 -11.01 -4.48 15.74
C ARG A 620 -11.26 -4.41 14.23
N ALA A 621 -12.34 -3.73 13.83
CA ALA A 621 -12.72 -3.46 12.45
C ALA A 621 -12.44 -1.98 12.11
N THR A 622 -12.22 -1.70 10.82
CA THR A 622 -12.08 -0.32 10.33
C THR A 622 -13.46 0.33 10.14
N VAL A 623 -13.51 1.66 10.07
CA VAL A 623 -14.77 2.37 9.76
C VAL A 623 -15.33 1.93 8.40
N PHE A 624 -14.46 1.64 7.43
CA PHE A 624 -14.86 1.06 6.14
C PHE A 624 -15.62 -0.26 6.32
N MET A 625 -15.09 -1.21 7.10
CA MET A 625 -15.77 -2.48 7.38
C MET A 625 -17.12 -2.26 8.07
N THR A 626 -17.22 -1.28 8.98
CA THR A 626 -18.49 -0.90 9.62
C THR A 626 -19.51 -0.35 8.61
N LEU A 627 -19.07 0.50 7.68
CA LEU A 627 -19.93 1.05 6.62
C LEU A 627 -20.37 -0.03 5.62
N VAL A 628 -19.48 -0.96 5.23
CA VAL A 628 -19.81 -2.11 4.38
C VAL A 628 -20.81 -3.03 5.05
N ALA A 629 -20.68 -3.27 6.36
CA ALA A 629 -21.67 -4.03 7.12
C ALA A 629 -23.04 -3.34 7.14
N GLY A 630 -23.08 -2.03 7.36
CA GLY A 630 -24.32 -1.25 7.23
C GLY A 630 -24.90 -1.28 5.82
N TRP A 631 -24.05 -1.23 4.80
CA TRP A 631 -24.47 -1.27 3.40
C TRP A 631 -25.07 -2.62 3.06
N ALA A 632 -24.41 -3.72 3.42
CA ALA A 632 -24.93 -5.08 3.27
C ALA A 632 -26.25 -5.27 4.04
N ALA A 633 -26.38 -4.72 5.25
CA ALA A 633 -27.63 -4.77 6.01
C ALA A 633 -28.78 -4.00 5.32
N MET A 634 -28.50 -2.83 4.73
CA MET A 634 -29.49 -2.09 3.95
C MET A 634 -29.89 -2.89 2.70
N LEU A 635 -28.93 -3.45 1.97
CA LEU A 635 -29.21 -4.25 0.78
C LEU A 635 -30.08 -5.47 1.12
N HIS A 636 -29.72 -6.22 2.17
CA HIS A 636 -30.54 -7.30 2.70
C HIS A 636 -31.95 -6.83 3.05
N ARG A 637 -32.09 -5.65 3.65
CA ARG A 637 -33.41 -5.09 4.01
C ARG A 637 -34.29 -4.83 2.79
N VAL A 638 -33.72 -4.29 1.70
CA VAL A 638 -34.51 -3.89 0.53
C VAL A 638 -34.73 -5.03 -0.47
N THR A 639 -33.87 -6.06 -0.47
CA THR A 639 -33.99 -7.21 -1.39
C THR A 639 -34.51 -8.47 -0.72
N GLY A 640 -34.37 -8.60 0.61
CA GLY A 640 -34.62 -9.84 1.34
C GLY A 640 -33.58 -10.94 1.09
N GLN A 641 -32.45 -10.64 0.45
CA GLN A 641 -31.40 -11.61 0.14
C GLN A 641 -30.38 -11.72 1.28
N ASP A 642 -29.97 -12.94 1.60
CA ASP A 642 -28.99 -13.23 2.65
C ASP A 642 -27.55 -13.38 2.11
N ASP A 643 -27.37 -13.66 0.82
CA ASP A 643 -26.07 -13.82 0.18
C ASP A 643 -25.86 -12.67 -0.82
N ILE A 644 -24.94 -11.76 -0.49
CA ILE A 644 -24.74 -10.50 -1.22
C ILE A 644 -23.28 -10.35 -1.58
N ILE A 645 -22.99 -10.12 -2.87
CA ILE A 645 -21.63 -9.81 -3.32
C ILE A 645 -21.51 -8.31 -3.60
N ILE A 646 -20.54 -7.65 -2.94
CA ILE A 646 -20.25 -6.23 -3.10
C ILE A 646 -18.87 -6.09 -3.76
N GLY A 647 -18.80 -5.35 -4.87
CA GLY A 647 -17.52 -4.98 -5.47
C GLY A 647 -16.85 -3.85 -4.70
N VAL A 648 -15.56 -4.00 -4.39
CA VAL A 648 -14.77 -3.00 -3.69
C VAL A 648 -13.51 -2.70 -4.50
N PRO A 649 -13.25 -1.44 -4.88
CA PRO A 649 -12.00 -1.08 -5.53
C PRO A 649 -10.87 -1.10 -4.49
N VAL A 650 -9.75 -1.70 -4.87
CA VAL A 650 -8.51 -1.70 -4.08
C VAL A 650 -7.38 -1.15 -4.93
N SER A 651 -6.39 -0.55 -4.29
CA SER A 651 -5.21 0.00 -4.97
C SER A 651 -4.08 -1.01 -4.95
N ASP A 652 -3.71 -1.53 -6.12
CA ASP A 652 -2.52 -2.39 -6.33
C ASP A 652 -1.26 -1.55 -6.58
N ARG A 653 -1.29 -0.28 -6.17
CA ARG A 653 -0.17 0.66 -6.33
C ARG A 653 0.98 0.24 -5.41
N PRO A 654 2.14 -0.17 -5.95
CA PRO A 654 3.31 -0.39 -5.12
C PRO A 654 3.90 0.95 -4.67
N ARG A 655 4.65 0.95 -3.56
CA ARG A 655 5.26 2.19 -3.00
C ARG A 655 6.14 2.96 -4.00
N ARG A 656 6.81 2.25 -4.91
CA ARG A 656 7.60 2.89 -5.97
C ARG A 656 6.76 3.74 -6.94
N ALA A 657 5.44 3.50 -7.00
CA ALA A 657 4.51 4.28 -7.82
C ALA A 657 3.91 5.50 -7.08
N ASP A 658 4.41 5.90 -5.91
CA ASP A 658 3.87 7.07 -5.18
C ASP A 658 3.89 8.37 -6.01
N GLU A 659 4.78 8.46 -7.01
CA GLU A 659 4.93 9.60 -7.92
C GLU A 659 4.31 9.36 -9.32
N LEU A 660 3.71 8.20 -9.56
CA LEU A 660 3.25 7.78 -10.88
C LEU A 660 1.78 8.07 -11.14
N VAL A 661 1.47 8.55 -12.33
CA VAL A 661 0.10 8.63 -12.83
C VAL A 661 -0.19 7.38 -13.65
N GLY A 662 -1.28 6.69 -13.33
CA GLY A 662 -1.69 5.45 -13.99
C GLY A 662 -2.92 4.80 -13.36
N PHE A 663 -3.38 3.69 -13.92
CA PHE A 663 -4.55 2.95 -13.44
C PHE A 663 -4.15 1.75 -12.57
N PHE A 664 -4.03 1.92 -11.25
CA PHE A 664 -3.63 0.86 -10.33
C PHE A 664 -4.82 0.24 -9.58
N VAL A 665 -6.05 0.57 -9.97
CA VAL A 665 -7.25 0.05 -9.32
C VAL A 665 -7.49 -1.39 -9.76
N ASN A 666 -7.47 -2.30 -8.79
CA ASN A 666 -8.04 -3.62 -8.91
C ASN A 666 -9.38 -3.68 -8.16
N THR A 667 -10.11 -4.78 -8.28
CA THR A 667 -11.41 -4.96 -7.63
C THR A 667 -11.43 -6.29 -6.88
N VAL A 668 -11.90 -6.25 -5.63
CA VAL A 668 -12.19 -7.47 -4.86
C VAL A 668 -13.70 -7.62 -4.69
N ALA A 669 -14.18 -8.85 -4.70
CA ALA A 669 -15.59 -9.17 -4.49
C ALA A 669 -15.79 -9.67 -3.05
N LEU A 670 -16.49 -8.88 -2.23
CA LEU A 670 -16.81 -9.27 -0.86
C LEU A 670 -18.17 -9.99 -0.86
N ARG A 671 -18.14 -11.32 -0.70
CA ARG A 671 -19.36 -12.13 -0.51
C ARG A 671 -19.74 -12.16 0.97
N VAL A 672 -20.84 -11.49 1.30
CA VAL A 672 -21.31 -11.29 2.66
C VAL A 672 -22.52 -12.17 2.92
N ASP A 673 -22.43 -12.98 3.96
CA ASP A 673 -23.49 -13.88 4.45
C ASP A 673 -24.26 -13.22 5.61
N LEU A 674 -25.54 -12.97 5.40
CA LEU A 674 -26.51 -12.43 6.36
C LEU A 674 -27.50 -13.48 6.87
N THR A 675 -27.30 -14.77 6.56
CA THR A 675 -28.18 -15.85 7.00
C THR A 675 -28.29 -15.91 8.53
N GLY A 676 -29.50 -16.25 8.99
CA GLY A 676 -29.80 -16.45 10.41
C GLY A 676 -30.13 -15.18 11.19
N ASP A 677 -30.41 -14.05 10.51
CA ASP A 677 -30.76 -12.76 11.12
C ASP A 677 -29.76 -12.32 12.21
N PRO A 678 -28.47 -12.16 11.87
CA PRO A 678 -27.44 -11.87 12.84
C PRO A 678 -27.66 -10.51 13.52
N GLY A 679 -27.09 -10.31 14.70
CA GLY A 679 -26.92 -8.95 15.24
C GLY A 679 -25.87 -8.17 14.45
N PHE A 680 -25.89 -6.83 14.50
CA PHE A 680 -24.94 -6.00 13.75
C PHE A 680 -23.47 -6.30 14.08
N THR A 681 -23.12 -6.60 15.34
CA THR A 681 -21.74 -6.99 15.68
C THR A 681 -21.30 -8.28 15.00
N THR A 682 -22.20 -9.25 14.87
CA THR A 682 -21.92 -10.52 14.20
C THR A 682 -21.73 -10.30 12.71
N LEU A 683 -22.56 -9.46 12.09
CA LEU A 683 -22.38 -9.07 10.70
C LEU A 683 -21.04 -8.35 10.49
N LEU A 684 -20.67 -7.42 11.39
CA LEU A 684 -19.39 -6.72 11.33
C LEU A 684 -18.20 -7.68 11.45
N ASP A 685 -18.28 -8.68 12.33
CA ASP A 685 -17.24 -9.71 12.46
C ASP A 685 -17.13 -10.56 11.17
N ARG A 686 -18.25 -10.90 10.53
CA ARG A 686 -18.28 -11.60 9.22
C ARG A 686 -17.64 -10.74 8.12
N VAL A 687 -18.06 -9.48 7.99
CA VAL A 687 -17.51 -8.54 6.99
C VAL A 687 -16.03 -8.31 7.21
N ARG A 688 -15.58 -8.17 8.47
CA ARG A 688 -14.16 -8.04 8.80
C ARG A 688 -13.37 -9.27 8.35
N ALA A 689 -13.87 -10.48 8.60
CA ALA A 689 -13.21 -11.71 8.18
C ALA A 689 -13.06 -11.77 6.64
N VAL A 690 -14.16 -11.52 5.91
CA VAL A 690 -14.16 -11.53 4.44
C VAL A 690 -13.29 -10.43 3.85
N ALA A 691 -13.30 -9.22 4.42
CA ALA A 691 -12.47 -8.13 3.93
C ALA A 691 -10.97 -8.36 4.17
N LEU A 692 -10.57 -8.92 5.32
CA LEU A 692 -9.17 -9.26 5.58
C LEU A 692 -8.68 -10.37 4.65
N ASP A 693 -9.48 -11.42 4.47
CA ASP A 693 -9.18 -12.51 3.55
C ASP A 693 -9.07 -12.02 2.10
N ALA A 694 -9.96 -11.12 1.68
CA ALA A 694 -9.89 -10.45 0.38
C ALA A 694 -8.60 -9.64 0.20
N TYR A 695 -8.14 -8.92 1.24
CA TYR A 695 -6.91 -8.14 1.18
C TYR A 695 -5.65 -8.99 1.11
N ASP A 696 -5.63 -10.16 1.76
CA ASP A 696 -4.50 -11.10 1.70
C ASP A 696 -4.30 -11.68 0.27
N HIS A 697 -5.31 -11.57 -0.60
CA HIS A 697 -5.30 -12.08 -1.98
C HIS A 697 -5.63 -10.98 -3.02
N ALA A 698 -5.53 -9.70 -2.63
CA ALA A 698 -5.94 -8.56 -3.45
C ALA A 698 -5.10 -8.36 -4.72
N GLU A 699 -3.89 -8.92 -4.79
CA GLU A 699 -3.02 -8.82 -5.96
C GLU A 699 -3.51 -9.67 -7.15
N THR A 700 -4.49 -10.56 -6.94
CA THR A 700 -5.10 -11.30 -8.05
C THR A 700 -5.96 -10.35 -8.87
N PRO A 701 -5.68 -10.14 -10.17
CA PRO A 701 -6.52 -9.28 -10.98
C PRO A 701 -7.95 -9.83 -11.06
N PHE A 702 -8.93 -8.97 -10.78
CA PHE A 702 -10.35 -9.34 -10.78
C PHE A 702 -10.78 -10.02 -12.10
N GLU A 703 -10.17 -9.60 -13.19
CA GLU A 703 -10.48 -10.06 -14.55
C GLU A 703 -10.08 -11.51 -14.76
N ASP A 704 -9.00 -11.94 -14.12
CA ASP A 704 -8.53 -13.31 -14.15
C ASP A 704 -9.46 -14.20 -13.31
N VAL A 705 -9.97 -13.68 -12.19
CA VAL A 705 -11.03 -14.32 -11.39
C VAL A 705 -12.30 -14.50 -12.21
N VAL A 706 -12.81 -13.44 -12.85
CA VAL A 706 -14.01 -13.50 -13.69
C VAL A 706 -13.82 -14.45 -14.88
N ARG A 707 -12.65 -14.43 -15.53
CA ARG A 707 -12.33 -15.32 -16.65
C ARG A 707 -12.33 -16.79 -16.22
N ALA A 708 -11.79 -17.08 -15.03
CA ALA A 708 -11.71 -18.43 -14.49
C ALA A 708 -13.06 -18.93 -13.95
N LEU A 709 -13.87 -18.06 -13.31
CA LEU A 709 -15.24 -18.36 -12.89
C LEU A 709 -16.17 -18.62 -14.08
N ALA A 710 -15.93 -17.93 -15.21
CA ALA A 710 -16.71 -17.99 -16.43
C ALA A 710 -18.24 -17.88 -16.20
N PRO A 711 -18.72 -16.83 -15.49
CA PRO A 711 -20.14 -16.67 -15.19
C PRO A 711 -20.98 -16.54 -16.48
N PRO A 712 -22.29 -16.84 -16.42
CA PRO A 712 -23.18 -16.66 -17.55
C PRO A 712 -23.04 -15.25 -18.14
N ARG A 713 -22.76 -15.18 -19.44
CA ARG A 713 -22.61 -13.88 -20.12
C ARG A 713 -23.94 -13.15 -20.11
N SER A 714 -24.01 -12.05 -19.37
CA SER A 714 -25.09 -11.09 -19.46
C SER A 714 -24.59 -9.75 -20.00
N THR A 715 -25.46 -9.06 -20.73
CA THR A 715 -25.20 -7.71 -21.25
C THR A 715 -26.00 -6.64 -20.51
N ASP A 716 -26.95 -7.03 -19.64
CA ASP A 716 -27.84 -6.15 -18.89
C ASP A 716 -27.32 -5.77 -17.48
N ARG A 717 -26.20 -6.36 -17.05
CA ARG A 717 -25.59 -6.17 -15.73
C ARG A 717 -24.11 -6.59 -15.71
N THR A 718 -23.41 -6.21 -14.66
CA THR A 718 -22.06 -6.71 -14.32
C THR A 718 -22.10 -8.16 -13.81
N PRO A 719 -21.06 -8.98 -14.10
CA PRO A 719 -21.14 -10.44 -14.01
C PRO A 719 -21.13 -11.06 -12.60
N VAL A 720 -20.55 -10.39 -11.60
CA VAL A 720 -20.32 -10.97 -10.25
C VAL A 720 -21.07 -10.22 -9.14
N PHE A 721 -21.16 -8.90 -9.24
CA PHE A 721 -21.86 -8.03 -8.30
C PHE A 721 -22.58 -6.94 -9.07
N GLN A 722 -23.65 -6.36 -8.51
CA GLN A 722 -24.39 -5.23 -9.10
C GLN A 722 -24.24 -3.94 -8.30
N VAL A 723 -23.58 -4.02 -7.15
CA VAL A 723 -23.29 -2.88 -6.27
C VAL A 723 -21.80 -2.73 -6.05
N PHE A 724 -21.37 -1.48 -5.89
CA PHE A 724 -19.98 -1.13 -5.68
C PHE A 724 -19.84 -0.24 -4.45
N THR A 725 -18.75 -0.38 -3.70
CA THR A 725 -18.49 0.44 -2.51
C THR A 725 -17.04 0.87 -2.47
N GLU A 726 -16.82 2.18 -2.44
CA GLU A 726 -15.49 2.79 -2.32
C GLU A 726 -15.36 3.60 -1.03
N PHE A 727 -14.15 3.65 -0.48
CA PHE A 727 -13.83 4.44 0.69
C PHE A 727 -12.55 5.25 0.48
N GLN A 728 -12.63 6.53 0.82
CA GLN A 728 -11.51 7.47 0.77
C GLN A 728 -11.35 8.13 2.13
N SER A 729 -10.11 8.17 2.64
CA SER A 729 -9.78 8.84 3.91
C SER A 729 -9.58 10.35 3.77
N ASP A 730 -9.52 10.87 2.54
CA ASP A 730 -9.38 12.29 2.27
C ASP A 730 -9.94 12.67 0.89
N GLU A 731 -10.07 13.96 0.60
CA GLU A 731 -10.52 14.48 -0.69
C GLU A 731 -9.38 14.50 -1.73
N PRO A 732 -9.45 13.74 -2.84
CA PRO A 732 -8.35 13.62 -3.80
C PRO A 732 -8.12 14.86 -4.66
N PHE A 733 -9.12 15.73 -4.84
CA PHE A 733 -9.06 16.90 -5.74
C PHE A 733 -8.75 18.21 -5.00
N ARG A 734 -7.59 18.28 -4.33
CA ARG A 734 -7.13 19.49 -3.62
C ARG A 734 -6.06 20.25 -4.41
N LEU A 735 -6.37 21.49 -4.76
CA LEU A 735 -5.43 22.40 -5.42
C LEU A 735 -4.96 23.50 -4.45
N ASP A 736 -3.66 23.76 -4.46
CA ASP A 736 -3.01 24.83 -3.72
C ASP A 736 -2.43 25.86 -4.70
N LEU A 737 -3.25 26.86 -5.02
CA LEU A 737 -2.95 27.90 -6.00
C LEU A 737 -2.80 29.24 -5.27
N PRO A 738 -1.65 29.93 -5.36
CA PRO A 738 -1.43 31.19 -4.64
C PRO A 738 -2.52 32.23 -4.91
N GLY A 739 -3.14 32.74 -3.84
CA GLY A 739 -4.19 33.74 -3.93
C GLY A 739 -5.55 33.23 -4.45
N VAL A 740 -5.66 31.95 -4.84
CA VAL A 740 -6.89 31.37 -5.40
C VAL A 740 -7.42 30.29 -4.47
N ARG A 741 -8.62 30.49 -3.94
CA ARG A 741 -9.32 29.49 -3.14
C ARG A 741 -9.98 28.46 -4.06
N ALA A 742 -9.51 27.22 -3.99
CA ALA A 742 -10.07 26.08 -4.73
C ALA A 742 -11.05 25.28 -3.86
N VAL A 743 -12.25 25.00 -4.37
CA VAL A 743 -13.30 24.23 -3.68
C VAL A 743 -13.91 23.22 -4.67
N PRO A 744 -13.75 21.91 -4.46
CA PRO A 744 -14.43 20.88 -5.26
C PRO A 744 -15.95 21.09 -5.24
N MET A 745 -16.59 20.94 -6.40
CA MET A 745 -18.04 21.05 -6.52
C MET A 745 -18.71 19.69 -6.29
N GLU A 746 -19.88 19.70 -5.64
CA GLU A 746 -20.80 18.56 -5.58
C GLU A 746 -21.57 18.46 -6.90
N ALA A 747 -20.82 18.21 -7.97
CA ALA A 747 -21.34 17.93 -9.30
C ALA A 747 -20.66 16.65 -9.77
N GLY A 748 -21.43 15.57 -9.87
CA GLY A 748 -20.95 14.29 -10.39
C GLY A 748 -21.07 14.24 -11.92
N PRO A 749 -20.26 13.41 -12.60
CA PRO A 749 -20.57 13.03 -13.97
C PRO A 749 -21.94 12.33 -14.02
N ASP A 750 -22.69 12.53 -15.10
CA ASP A 750 -23.95 11.81 -15.33
C ASP A 750 -23.67 10.37 -15.79
N LYS A 751 -23.02 9.56 -14.93
CA LYS A 751 -22.62 8.19 -15.24
C LYS A 751 -23.00 7.16 -14.16
N ALA A 752 -23.07 5.89 -14.57
CA ALA A 752 -23.19 4.75 -13.66
C ALA A 752 -22.31 3.59 -14.15
N LEU A 753 -21.45 3.07 -13.26
CA LEU A 753 -20.59 1.91 -13.53
C LEU A 753 -21.35 0.59 -13.31
N THR A 754 -22.11 0.51 -12.22
CA THR A 754 -22.97 -0.61 -11.82
C THR A 754 -24.42 -0.11 -11.66
N ASP A 755 -25.31 -0.92 -11.09
CA ASP A 755 -26.69 -0.48 -10.84
C ASP A 755 -26.74 0.62 -9.78
N LEU A 756 -25.96 0.46 -8.71
CA LEU A 756 -25.85 1.38 -7.59
C LEU A 756 -24.43 1.33 -6.99
N THR A 757 -23.78 2.47 -6.82
CA THR A 757 -22.45 2.59 -6.21
C THR A 757 -22.50 3.61 -5.08
N VAL A 758 -21.84 3.31 -3.97
CA VAL A 758 -21.66 4.25 -2.86
C VAL A 758 -20.19 4.56 -2.63
N TYR A 759 -19.87 5.85 -2.55
CA TYR A 759 -18.56 6.38 -2.21
C TYR A 759 -18.62 7.02 -0.83
N PHE A 760 -17.78 6.55 0.08
CA PHE A 760 -17.61 7.12 1.41
C PHE A 760 -16.35 7.98 1.45
N THR A 761 -16.46 9.24 1.89
CA THR A 761 -15.29 10.09 2.19
C THR A 761 -15.30 10.43 3.66
N ASP A 762 -14.30 9.96 4.39
CA ASP A 762 -14.15 10.22 5.82
C ASP A 762 -13.59 11.63 6.05
N ARG A 763 -14.35 12.51 6.71
CA ARG A 763 -13.99 13.90 6.97
C ARG A 763 -14.17 14.25 8.45
N PRO A 764 -13.50 15.31 8.95
CA PRO A 764 -13.72 15.80 10.32
C PRO A 764 -15.18 16.17 10.61
N GLU A 765 -15.92 16.67 9.62
CA GLU A 765 -17.32 17.12 9.76
C GLU A 765 -18.34 15.98 9.71
N GLY A 766 -17.91 14.76 9.39
CA GLY A 766 -18.78 13.60 9.17
C GLY A 766 -18.28 12.71 8.03
N ILE A 767 -19.08 11.69 7.69
CA ILE A 767 -18.78 10.80 6.57
C ILE A 767 -19.66 11.24 5.41
N ARG A 768 -19.06 11.81 4.36
CA ARG A 768 -19.78 12.16 3.14
C ARG A 768 -20.10 10.87 2.38
N CYS A 769 -21.34 10.74 1.94
CA CYS A 769 -21.84 9.62 1.15
C CYS A 769 -22.28 10.13 -0.21
N HIS A 770 -21.66 9.64 -1.27
CA HIS A 770 -22.04 9.94 -2.64
C HIS A 770 -22.56 8.65 -3.29
N LEU A 771 -23.80 8.66 -3.75
CA LEU A 771 -24.43 7.51 -4.38
C LEU A 771 -24.63 7.76 -5.88
N GLU A 772 -23.95 6.99 -6.71
CA GLU A 772 -24.16 6.96 -8.16
C GLU A 772 -25.14 5.84 -8.51
N TYR A 773 -26.14 6.13 -9.32
CA TYR A 773 -27.18 5.16 -9.68
C TYR A 773 -27.51 5.18 -11.16
N ASN A 774 -27.90 4.03 -11.70
CA ASN A 774 -28.34 3.91 -13.08
C ASN A 774 -29.76 4.48 -13.25
N THR A 775 -29.88 5.55 -14.04
CA THR A 775 -31.16 6.24 -14.28
C THR A 775 -32.16 5.42 -15.10
N ASP A 776 -31.72 4.37 -15.78
CA ASP A 776 -32.62 3.43 -16.45
C ASP A 776 -33.35 2.52 -15.44
N LEU A 777 -32.86 2.45 -14.20
CA LEU A 777 -33.39 1.58 -13.14
C LEU A 777 -34.06 2.36 -12.01
N PHE A 778 -33.48 3.50 -11.61
CA PHE A 778 -33.91 4.23 -10.42
C PHE A 778 -34.23 5.70 -10.68
N ASP A 779 -35.17 6.21 -9.89
CA ASP A 779 -35.40 7.63 -9.64
C ASP A 779 -34.66 8.10 -8.38
N PRO A 780 -34.28 9.40 -8.30
CA PRO A 780 -33.52 9.91 -7.16
C PRO A 780 -34.21 9.65 -5.82
N GLY A 781 -35.54 9.77 -5.77
CA GLY A 781 -36.31 9.52 -4.55
C GLY A 781 -36.27 8.07 -4.07
N THR A 782 -36.01 7.09 -4.95
CA THR A 782 -35.80 5.69 -4.53
C THR A 782 -34.43 5.49 -3.91
N VAL A 783 -33.40 6.12 -4.49
CA VAL A 783 -32.03 6.08 -3.96
C VAL A 783 -31.92 6.85 -2.65
N ASP A 784 -32.61 7.97 -2.51
CA ASP A 784 -32.70 8.72 -1.25
C ASP A 784 -33.32 7.86 -0.15
N ARG A 785 -34.41 7.13 -0.44
CA ARG A 785 -34.98 6.17 0.52
C ARG A 785 -34.03 5.03 0.90
N PHE A 786 -33.23 4.51 -0.05
CA PHE A 786 -32.20 3.52 0.30
C PHE A 786 -31.16 4.12 1.27
N PHE A 787 -30.78 5.38 1.06
CA PHE A 787 -29.86 6.07 1.96
C PHE A 787 -30.49 6.32 3.35
N GLU A 788 -31.75 6.72 3.41
CA GLU A 788 -32.50 6.87 4.67
C GLU A 788 -32.51 5.55 5.47
N VAL A 789 -32.84 4.43 4.81
CA VAL A 789 -32.80 3.08 5.43
C VAL A 789 -31.38 2.74 5.91
N PHE A 790 -30.35 3.05 5.13
CA PHE A 790 -28.96 2.84 5.52
C PHE A 790 -28.58 3.67 6.76
N GLN A 791 -28.95 4.96 6.80
CA GLN A 791 -28.68 5.85 7.92
C GLN A 791 -29.43 5.43 9.19
N ASP A 792 -30.70 5.04 9.07
CA ASP A 792 -31.51 4.56 10.19
C ASP A 792 -30.94 3.27 10.78
N LEU A 793 -30.57 2.31 9.92
CA LEU A 793 -29.93 1.05 10.34
C LEU A 793 -28.61 1.30 11.06
N LEU A 794 -27.75 2.18 10.53
CA LEU A 794 -26.48 2.54 11.18
C LEU A 794 -26.70 3.25 12.52
N THR A 795 -27.72 4.09 12.62
CA THR A 795 -28.07 4.77 13.87
C THR A 795 -28.54 3.77 14.91
N ALA A 796 -29.48 2.90 14.56
CA ALA A 796 -29.98 1.84 15.45
C ALA A 796 -28.86 0.85 15.84
N ALA A 797 -27.99 0.49 14.90
CA ALA A 797 -26.85 -0.38 15.14
C ALA A 797 -25.83 0.26 16.09
N ALA A 798 -25.61 1.58 16.01
CA ALA A 798 -24.73 2.28 16.93
C ALA A 798 -25.26 2.29 18.38
N ASP A 799 -26.59 2.29 18.56
CA ASP A 799 -27.24 2.32 19.87
C ASP A 799 -27.46 0.91 20.45
N GLY A 800 -27.76 -0.07 19.61
CA GLY A 800 -28.06 -1.46 19.97
C GLY A 800 -27.37 -2.47 19.06
N PRO A 801 -26.02 -2.58 19.06
CA PRO A 801 -25.29 -3.35 18.06
C PRO A 801 -25.50 -4.87 18.16
N GLY A 802 -26.05 -5.37 19.27
CA GLY A 802 -26.42 -6.78 19.45
C GLY A 802 -27.84 -7.14 18.97
N THR A 803 -28.65 -6.15 18.59
CA THR A 803 -30.02 -6.37 18.12
C THR A 803 -30.00 -7.05 16.74
N PRO A 804 -30.83 -8.08 16.51
CA PRO A 804 -30.99 -8.72 15.19
C PRO A 804 -31.34 -7.71 14.09
N LEU A 805 -30.84 -7.90 12.87
CA LEU A 805 -31.06 -6.99 11.74
C LEU A 805 -32.55 -6.76 11.43
N SER A 806 -33.39 -7.79 11.59
CA SER A 806 -34.84 -7.70 11.41
C SER A 806 -35.49 -6.70 12.39
N LEU A 807 -34.90 -6.54 13.58
CA LEU A 807 -35.39 -5.69 14.66
C LEU A 807 -34.72 -4.31 14.71
N LEU A 808 -33.67 -4.06 13.93
CA LEU A 808 -32.99 -2.75 13.84
C LEU A 808 -33.77 -1.70 13.01
N SER A 809 -35.09 -1.86 12.89
CA SER A 809 -35.95 -0.96 12.11
C SER A 809 -36.30 0.31 12.88
N ARG A 810 -36.45 1.44 12.16
CA ARG A 810 -37.29 2.54 12.63
C ARG A 810 -38.72 2.00 12.79
N GLU A 811 -39.31 2.09 13.98
CA GLU A 811 -40.76 1.88 14.10
C GLU A 811 -41.46 2.92 13.22
N PRO A 812 -42.45 2.54 12.40
CA PRO A 812 -43.22 3.51 11.65
C PRO A 812 -43.80 4.54 12.62
N ALA A 813 -43.50 5.82 12.41
CA ALA A 813 -44.07 6.85 13.25
C ALA A 813 -45.59 6.92 13.01
N GLU A 814 -46.37 7.26 14.04
CA GLU A 814 -47.79 7.55 13.88
C GLU A 814 -47.93 8.73 12.89
N GLY A 815 -48.30 8.43 11.63
CA GLY A 815 -48.37 9.41 10.54
C GLY A 815 -47.44 9.19 9.34
N ASP A 816 -46.61 8.12 9.33
CA ASP A 816 -45.91 7.73 8.11
C ASP A 816 -46.94 7.47 6.98
N GLU A 817 -46.67 7.99 5.77
CA GLU A 817 -47.56 7.84 4.62
C GLU A 817 -47.72 6.36 4.25
N VAL A 818 -48.78 5.74 4.72
CA VAL A 818 -49.32 4.53 4.10
C VAL A 818 -49.80 4.96 2.72
N PRO A 819 -49.32 4.34 1.62
CA PRO A 819 -49.80 4.69 0.28
C PRO A 819 -51.33 4.73 0.28
N GLU A 820 -51.95 5.79 -0.27
CA GLU A 820 -53.43 5.91 -0.26
C GLU A 820 -54.11 4.66 -0.85
N SER A 821 -53.43 3.99 -1.78
CA SER A 821 -53.80 2.71 -2.39
C SER A 821 -53.89 1.54 -1.40
N TRP A 822 -53.16 1.59 -0.29
CA TRP A 822 -53.16 0.62 0.79
C TRP A 822 -54.13 1.02 1.91
N GLY A 823 -54.39 2.33 2.07
CA GLY A 823 -55.31 2.86 3.08
C GLY A 823 -56.80 2.70 2.72
N ASN A 824 -57.12 2.50 1.44
CA ASN A 824 -58.52 2.40 0.97
C ASN A 824 -58.75 1.14 0.12
N GLY A 825 -59.34 0.10 0.72
CA GLY A 825 -59.89 -1.03 -0.04
C GLY A 825 -61.19 -0.67 -0.78
N PRO A 826 -61.72 -1.58 -1.63
CA PRO A 826 -63.02 -1.38 -2.28
C PRO A 826 -64.09 -1.07 -1.22
N ARG A 827 -64.68 0.13 -1.26
CA ARG A 827 -65.79 0.50 -0.39
C ARG A 827 -66.99 -0.36 -0.74
N ARG A 828 -67.23 -1.41 0.05
CA ARG A 828 -68.46 -2.20 -0.05
C ARG A 828 -69.57 -1.44 0.65
N PRO A 829 -70.75 -1.25 0.04
CA PRO A 829 -71.89 -0.68 0.76
C PRO A 829 -72.18 -1.54 1.98
N VAL A 830 -72.04 -0.94 3.18
CA VAL A 830 -72.45 -1.58 4.43
C VAL A 830 -73.97 -1.46 4.49
N PRO A 831 -74.73 -2.57 4.41
CA PRO A 831 -76.17 -2.48 4.45
C PRO A 831 -76.61 -1.98 5.83
N ASP A 832 -77.63 -1.12 5.88
CA ASP A 832 -78.21 -0.60 7.13
C ASP A 832 -79.06 -1.69 7.81
N THR A 833 -78.36 -2.66 8.37
CA THR A 833 -78.93 -3.85 9.01
C THR A 833 -77.91 -4.40 9.97
N THR A 834 -78.40 -5.03 11.03
CA THR A 834 -77.53 -5.70 11.97
C THR A 834 -77.17 -7.10 11.50
N VAL A 835 -76.10 -7.68 12.07
CA VAL A 835 -75.73 -9.08 11.84
C VAL A 835 -76.87 -10.02 12.25
N HIS A 836 -77.60 -9.70 13.33
CA HIS A 836 -78.72 -10.52 13.78
C HIS A 836 -79.91 -10.42 12.82
N ASP A 837 -80.23 -9.25 12.27
CA ASP A 837 -81.29 -9.11 11.27
C ASP A 837 -80.98 -9.88 10.00
N ARG A 838 -79.71 -9.88 9.56
CA ARG A 838 -79.25 -10.72 8.44
C ARG A 838 -79.42 -12.20 8.74
N PHE A 839 -79.11 -12.61 9.97
CA PHE A 839 -79.30 -13.97 10.41
C PHE A 839 -80.80 -14.36 10.43
N VAL A 840 -81.68 -13.49 10.93
CA VAL A 840 -83.14 -13.70 10.93
C VAL A 840 -83.68 -13.80 9.50
N GLN A 841 -83.23 -12.94 8.58
CA GLN A 841 -83.59 -13.01 7.16
C GLN A 841 -83.16 -14.35 6.54
N GLN A 842 -81.96 -14.83 6.87
CA GLN A 842 -81.44 -16.11 6.38
C GLN A 842 -82.22 -17.30 6.97
N ALA A 843 -82.61 -17.23 8.25
CA ALA A 843 -83.44 -18.23 8.90
C ALA A 843 -84.86 -18.30 8.34
N ALA A 844 -85.44 -17.16 7.97
CA ALA A 844 -86.73 -17.12 7.29
C ALA A 844 -86.66 -17.64 5.85
N ALA A 845 -85.60 -17.31 5.10
CA ALA A 845 -85.44 -17.72 3.71
C ALA A 845 -85.03 -19.19 3.55
N HIS A 846 -84.27 -19.75 4.50
CA HIS A 846 -83.71 -21.10 4.41
C HIS A 846 -83.79 -21.87 5.74
N PRO A 847 -84.99 -22.07 6.30
CA PRO A 847 -85.17 -22.55 7.67
C PRO A 847 -84.55 -23.92 7.94
N GLY A 848 -84.62 -24.84 6.97
CA GLY A 848 -84.10 -26.22 7.11
C GLY A 848 -82.63 -26.40 6.74
N ARG A 849 -81.89 -25.33 6.40
CA ARG A 849 -80.44 -25.44 6.15
C ARG A 849 -79.69 -25.47 7.48
N THR A 850 -78.60 -26.22 7.53
CA THR A 850 -77.72 -26.25 8.70
C THR A 850 -77.03 -24.90 8.89
N ALA A 851 -77.15 -24.32 10.08
CA ALA A 851 -76.49 -23.08 10.49
C ALA A 851 -75.22 -23.34 11.29
N VAL A 852 -75.25 -24.34 12.18
CA VAL A 852 -74.12 -24.72 13.04
C VAL A 852 -73.97 -26.24 13.02
N LEU A 853 -72.72 -26.69 12.93
CA LEU A 853 -72.32 -28.08 13.06
C LEU A 853 -71.37 -28.19 14.25
N ASP A 854 -71.71 -29.04 15.21
CA ASP A 854 -70.87 -29.38 16.34
C ASP A 854 -70.90 -30.91 16.54
N GLY A 855 -69.84 -31.58 16.06
CA GLY A 855 -69.80 -33.04 15.97
C GLY A 855 -70.94 -33.62 15.14
N ASP A 856 -71.69 -34.57 15.70
CA ASP A 856 -72.87 -35.20 15.08
C ASP A 856 -74.14 -34.33 15.19
N THR A 857 -74.08 -33.19 15.90
CA THR A 857 -75.22 -32.30 16.09
C THR A 857 -75.24 -31.24 15.00
N ALA A 858 -76.33 -31.24 14.22
CA ALA A 858 -76.61 -30.21 13.22
C ALA A 858 -77.81 -29.37 13.69
N VAL A 859 -77.60 -28.07 13.86
CA VAL A 859 -78.67 -27.12 14.18
C VAL A 859 -79.02 -26.34 12.92
N THR A 860 -80.30 -26.35 12.56
CA THR A 860 -80.81 -25.59 11.42
C THR A 860 -80.91 -24.11 11.73
N TYR A 861 -80.98 -23.26 10.71
CA TYR A 861 -81.17 -21.82 10.90
C TYR A 861 -82.45 -21.50 11.69
N ALA A 862 -83.53 -22.26 11.51
CA ALA A 862 -84.77 -22.07 12.26
C ALA A 862 -84.62 -22.40 13.76
N GLU A 863 -83.97 -23.52 14.08
CA GLU A 863 -83.74 -23.94 15.46
C GLU A 863 -82.82 -22.97 16.19
N LEU A 864 -81.75 -22.50 15.52
CA LEU A 864 -80.82 -21.55 16.11
C LEU A 864 -81.47 -20.17 16.36
N ASP A 865 -82.32 -19.70 15.45
CA ASP A 865 -83.11 -18.47 15.62
C ASP A 865 -84.11 -18.59 16.79
N GLU A 866 -84.79 -19.73 16.94
CA GLU A 866 -85.65 -19.98 18.10
C GLU A 866 -84.84 -19.99 19.41
N HIS A 867 -83.70 -20.70 19.43
CA HIS A 867 -82.83 -20.76 20.60
C HIS A 867 -82.33 -19.37 21.00
N SER A 868 -81.91 -18.57 20.01
CA SER A 868 -81.49 -17.18 20.22
C SER A 868 -82.61 -16.31 20.79
N ARG A 869 -83.84 -16.40 20.23
CA ARG A 869 -85.00 -15.65 20.76
C ARG A 869 -85.34 -16.03 22.20
N ARG A 870 -85.31 -17.32 22.52
CA ARG A 870 -85.58 -17.80 23.89
C ARG A 870 -84.54 -17.26 24.88
N LEU A 871 -83.26 -17.26 24.48
CA LEU A 871 -82.19 -16.69 25.29
C LEU A 871 -82.35 -15.17 25.44
N ALA A 872 -82.60 -14.44 24.35
CA ALA A 872 -82.81 -12.99 24.37
C ALA A 872 -83.99 -12.60 25.28
N ALA A 873 -85.10 -13.34 25.24
CA ALA A 873 -86.24 -13.12 26.11
C ALA A 873 -85.91 -13.34 27.60
N ALA A 874 -85.02 -14.28 27.91
CA ALA A 874 -84.55 -14.51 29.27
C ALA A 874 -83.54 -13.43 29.76
N LEU A 875 -82.75 -12.85 28.84
CA LEU A 875 -81.75 -11.83 29.16
C LEU A 875 -82.32 -10.41 29.25
N THR A 876 -83.38 -10.10 28.49
CA THR A 876 -83.98 -8.75 28.42
C THR A 876 -84.37 -8.17 29.79
N PRO A 877 -85.01 -8.91 30.71
CA PRO A 877 -85.34 -8.39 32.04
C PRO A 877 -84.11 -8.14 32.93
N LEU A 878 -83.02 -8.90 32.72
CA LEU A 878 -81.78 -8.76 33.49
C LEU A 878 -80.95 -7.55 33.03
N ALA A 879 -81.01 -7.23 31.73
CA ALA A 879 -80.36 -6.05 31.15
C ALA A 879 -81.09 -4.73 31.49
N ALA A 880 -82.37 -4.78 31.85
CA ALA A 880 -83.15 -3.60 32.26
C ALA A 880 -83.02 -3.26 33.76
N ALA A 881 -82.35 -4.11 34.55
CA ALA A 881 -82.19 -3.97 36.00
C ALA A 881 -80.74 -3.60 36.42
N GLY A 882 -79.85 -3.36 35.47
CA GLY A 882 -78.52 -2.75 35.64
C GLY A 882 -78.36 -1.58 34.69
#